data_AF-A0A7S6U684-F1
#
_entry.id   AF-A0A7S6U684-F1
#
_cell.length_a   1.000
_cell.length_b   1.000
_cell.length_c   1.000
_cell.angle_alpha   90.00
_cell.angle_beta   90.00
_cell.angle_gamma   90.00
#
_symmetry.space_group_name_H-M   'P 1'
#
loop_
_entity.id
_entity.type
_entity.pdbx_description
1 polymer ?
#
loop_
_entity_poly.entity_id
_entity_poly.type
_entity_poly.pdbx_seq_one_letter_code
_entity_poly.pdbx_strand_id
1 'polypeptide(L)'
;MICCLNPDCPNPLNPDTQKLCQSCNTPLVPLLRNRFRVIRLLSDEGGFGRTYLSEDTDKLNERCVVKQLAPKFQGTWSQKKAVELFAQEAKRLQELGEHPQIPTLLAYFEQDNCLYLVQQFVNGQNLLSELQRRKVYKPAEIKAILLHLLPVLQFIHERGVIHRDIKPENIIRRHGDGRLSLIDFGSSKQLTTRAQKKMGTSIGSHGYSPLEQIRDGKAYPASDLFALGATCFHLLTGISPFQLWLEHGYGWVTNWRQYLRSPLSAELDNVLDQLLKKDIQQRYQSADEVMRDLKVKQPLALPRAAKSTVKIPVTQISSLPIKYALLKNIVLVSALMMLFGIEDSWYQQYQRFQTALLSTLTQDHSSGGGVVADESLNSPLKNITLAQALEGHEDVVLSVAISPDSQIFASSGEGSIKVWNLATGEEITTVNSRQRVNVVAISPDGSTLVSGGDDQTIKIWDLPTGELLRTLRGHADAIHALAFSPDARTLVSGSDDGTIKLWNMPTGRLRGTLRGHTSWVRSLAMSGDGVTLASGSFDKTIKIWDLNRAVLLRTVEQDGEIVTGVALSADGQTLGIASGGKLRTMTLGDLATEEKTQTLAENMATVTSIAFSPDHSTLVSGGGDRTIRLWDLATGKEMRRLVGHADTVTALAISPDGRTLITGGEDNNIILWRVPQ
;
A
#
# COMPACT_ATOMS: atom_id res chain seq x y z
N MET A 1 -19.54 30.56 -2.81
CA MET A 1 -18.85 30.85 -1.54
C MET A 1 -17.86 31.96 -1.82
N ILE A 2 -17.85 33.02 -1.00
CA ILE A 2 -16.85 34.10 -1.10
C ILE A 2 -15.76 33.80 -0.06
N CYS A 3 -14.49 34.01 -0.41
CA CYS A 3 -13.36 33.75 0.47
C CYS A 3 -12.78 35.06 1.03
N CYS A 4 -12.38 35.04 2.30
CA CYS A 4 -11.67 36.13 2.94
C CYS A 4 -10.22 36.18 2.44
N LEU A 5 -9.82 37.34 1.93
CA LEU A 5 -8.46 37.59 1.45
C LEU A 5 -7.51 38.06 2.54
N ASN A 6 -7.99 38.19 3.79
CA ASN A 6 -7.12 38.55 4.92
C ASN A 6 -6.12 37.42 5.19
N PRO A 7 -4.81 37.64 4.96
CA PRO A 7 -3.77 36.61 5.08
C PRO A 7 -3.52 36.16 6.53
N ASP A 8 -4.10 36.83 7.53
CA ASP A 8 -4.05 36.46 8.95
C ASP A 8 -5.35 35.81 9.43
N CYS A 9 -6.32 35.63 8.54
CA CYS A 9 -7.59 35.00 8.90
C CYS A 9 -7.40 33.49 9.14
N PRO A 10 -7.77 32.96 10.33
CA PRO A 10 -7.63 31.54 10.64
C PRO A 10 -8.70 30.66 9.97
N ASN A 11 -9.84 31.24 9.55
CA ASN A 11 -10.84 30.55 8.74
C ASN A 11 -11.41 31.47 7.64
N PRO A 12 -10.80 31.46 6.43
CA PRO A 12 -11.17 32.39 5.37
C PRO A 12 -12.41 31.96 4.57
N LEU A 13 -13.04 30.81 4.85
CA LEU A 13 -14.23 30.37 4.11
C LEU A 13 -15.49 30.98 4.69
N ASN A 14 -16.34 31.57 3.83
CA ASN A 14 -17.55 32.26 4.26
C ASN A 14 -18.75 31.96 3.32
N PRO A 15 -19.99 31.96 3.85
CA PRO A 15 -21.20 31.87 3.05
C PRO A 15 -21.38 33.08 2.11
N ASP A 16 -22.03 32.88 0.95
CA ASP A 16 -22.24 33.92 -0.08
C ASP A 16 -23.10 35.10 0.36
N THR A 17 -23.86 34.94 1.44
CA THR A 17 -24.77 35.98 1.96
C THR A 17 -24.07 36.99 2.88
N GLN A 18 -22.81 36.74 3.25
CA GLN A 18 -22.07 37.58 4.19
C GLN A 18 -21.31 38.70 3.48
N LYS A 19 -21.26 39.88 4.10
CA LYS A 19 -20.44 41.02 3.64
C LYS A 19 -19.09 41.11 4.36
N LEU A 20 -19.00 40.51 5.56
CA LEU A 20 -17.82 40.50 6.41
C LEU A 20 -17.44 39.05 6.72
N CYS A 21 -16.15 38.79 6.85
CA CYS A 21 -15.64 37.48 7.23
C CYS A 21 -16.07 37.15 8.67
N GLN A 22 -16.68 35.99 8.89
CA GLN A 22 -17.13 35.54 10.20
C GLN A 22 -15.98 35.30 11.19
N SER A 23 -14.77 35.03 10.68
CA SER A 23 -13.61 34.66 11.49
C SER A 23 -12.73 35.84 11.90
N CYS A 24 -12.58 36.85 11.04
CA CYS A 24 -11.67 37.98 11.28
C CYS A 24 -12.31 39.36 11.04
N ASN A 25 -13.60 39.39 10.72
CA ASN A 25 -14.39 40.59 10.43
C ASN A 25 -13.88 41.45 9.26
N THR A 26 -12.95 40.95 8.44
CA THR A 26 -12.49 41.65 7.22
C THR A 26 -13.58 41.65 6.14
N PRO A 27 -13.79 42.77 5.41
CA PRO A 27 -14.69 42.81 4.27
C PRO A 27 -14.37 41.72 3.23
N LEU A 28 -15.41 41.03 2.77
CA LEU A 28 -15.27 40.04 1.70
C LEU A 28 -15.22 40.77 0.36
N VAL A 29 -14.20 40.48 -0.45
CA VAL A 29 -13.98 41.13 -1.74
C VAL A 29 -14.67 40.33 -2.85
N PRO A 30 -15.58 40.93 -3.64
CA PRO A 30 -16.35 40.21 -4.65
C PRO A 30 -15.56 39.90 -5.94
N LEU A 31 -14.65 40.80 -6.36
CA LEU A 31 -13.82 40.63 -7.56
C LEU A 31 -12.42 41.21 -7.35
N LEU A 32 -11.39 40.43 -7.68
CA LEU A 32 -10.01 40.87 -7.81
C LEU A 32 -9.80 41.50 -9.20
N ARG A 33 -9.20 42.69 -9.25
CA ARG A 33 -9.01 43.49 -10.47
C ARG A 33 -10.30 43.66 -11.29
N ASN A 34 -11.46 43.74 -10.61
CA ASN A 34 -12.79 43.77 -11.23
C ASN A 34 -13.08 42.62 -12.23
N ARG A 35 -12.34 41.50 -12.13
CA ARG A 35 -12.38 40.43 -13.13
C ARG A 35 -12.44 39.03 -12.52
N PHE A 36 -11.64 38.77 -11.48
CA PHE A 36 -11.51 37.41 -10.94
C PHE A 36 -12.32 37.24 -9.66
N ARG A 37 -13.29 36.32 -9.68
CA ARG A 37 -14.11 35.99 -8.50
C ARG A 37 -13.49 34.80 -7.77
N VAL A 38 -13.13 34.96 -6.51
CA VAL A 38 -12.64 33.85 -5.70
C VAL A 38 -13.79 32.95 -5.27
N ILE A 39 -13.66 31.63 -5.51
CA ILE A 39 -14.66 30.61 -5.15
C ILE A 39 -14.29 29.93 -3.82
N ARG A 40 -13.02 29.50 -3.68
CA ARG A 40 -12.53 28.79 -2.49
C ARG A 40 -11.00 28.82 -2.40
N LEU A 41 -10.50 28.63 -1.18
CA LEU A 41 -9.07 28.40 -0.92
C LEU A 41 -8.68 26.98 -1.37
N LEU A 42 -7.55 26.84 -2.06
CA LEU A 42 -6.95 25.56 -2.46
C LEU A 42 -5.78 25.17 -1.55
N SER A 43 -4.92 26.12 -1.20
CA SER A 43 -3.81 25.92 -0.26
C SER A 43 -3.53 27.19 0.55
N ASP A 44 -3.13 27.01 1.79
CA ASP A 44 -2.51 28.03 2.63
C ASP A 44 -1.04 27.65 2.83
N GLU A 45 -0.14 28.38 2.20
CA GLU A 45 1.30 28.05 2.18
C GLU A 45 2.03 28.61 3.41
N GLY A 46 1.31 29.29 4.32
CA GLY A 46 1.84 29.82 5.56
C GLY A 46 2.67 31.10 5.37
N GLY A 47 2.53 32.03 6.32
CA GLY A 47 3.32 33.28 6.40
C GLY A 47 2.93 34.36 5.39
N PHE A 48 2.99 34.08 4.09
CA PHE A 48 2.89 35.11 3.03
C PHE A 48 2.12 34.71 1.76
N GLY A 49 1.89 33.42 1.47
CA GLY A 49 1.32 32.95 0.19
C GLY A 49 0.03 32.13 0.32
N ARG A 50 -0.95 32.37 -0.57
CA ARG A 50 -2.22 31.61 -0.63
C ARG A 50 -2.62 31.32 -2.06
N THR A 51 -3.20 30.15 -2.30
CA THR A 51 -3.68 29.77 -3.63
C THR A 51 -5.18 29.52 -3.61
N TYR A 52 -5.90 30.12 -4.56
CA TYR A 52 -7.36 30.14 -4.64
C TYR A 52 -7.84 29.56 -5.97
N LEU A 53 -8.96 28.84 -5.92
CA LEU A 53 -9.77 28.55 -7.10
C LEU A 53 -10.69 29.76 -7.34
N SER A 54 -10.66 30.27 -8.57
CA SER A 54 -11.39 31.47 -8.97
C SER A 54 -12.08 31.30 -10.32
N GLU A 55 -12.95 32.24 -10.67
CA GLU A 55 -13.59 32.36 -11.98
C GLU A 55 -13.15 33.66 -12.65
N ASP A 56 -12.84 33.59 -13.95
CA ASP A 56 -12.59 34.75 -14.78
C ASP A 56 -13.91 35.24 -15.40
N THR A 57 -14.46 36.33 -14.86
CA THR A 57 -15.76 36.84 -15.29
C THR A 57 -15.75 37.41 -16.70
N ASP A 58 -14.58 37.84 -17.21
CA ASP A 58 -14.42 38.29 -18.60
C ASP A 58 -14.38 37.12 -19.59
N LYS A 59 -14.15 35.89 -19.09
CA LYS A 59 -14.12 34.65 -19.88
C LYS A 59 -15.28 33.72 -19.51
N LEU A 60 -16.50 34.25 -19.42
CA LEU A 60 -17.71 33.46 -19.15
C LEU A 60 -17.62 32.61 -17.86
N ASN A 61 -16.97 33.14 -16.82
CA ASN A 61 -16.70 32.45 -15.55
C ASN A 61 -15.84 31.18 -15.70
N GLU A 62 -14.93 31.16 -16.69
CA GLU A 62 -13.95 30.08 -16.83
C GLU A 62 -13.11 29.96 -15.55
N ARG A 63 -12.89 28.72 -15.09
CA ARG A 63 -12.12 28.46 -13.87
C ARG A 63 -10.64 28.80 -14.05
N CYS A 64 -10.07 29.49 -13.08
CA CYS A 64 -8.66 29.85 -13.01
C CYS A 64 -8.10 29.66 -11.59
N VAL A 65 -6.78 29.66 -11.48
CA VAL A 65 -6.07 29.62 -10.19
C VAL A 65 -5.49 31.00 -9.94
N VAL A 66 -5.76 31.55 -8.76
CA VAL A 66 -5.19 32.83 -8.30
C VAL A 66 -4.26 32.53 -7.14
N LYS A 67 -2.96 32.72 -7.33
CA LYS A 67 -1.98 32.78 -6.25
C LYS A 67 -1.89 34.21 -5.74
N GLN A 68 -1.87 34.39 -4.43
CA GLN A 68 -1.71 35.66 -3.73
C GLN A 68 -0.43 35.61 -2.90
N LEU A 69 0.35 36.68 -2.94
CA LEU A 69 1.47 36.92 -2.03
C LEU A 69 1.22 38.24 -1.27
N ALA A 70 1.15 38.16 0.05
CA ALA A 70 0.97 39.29 0.97
C ALA A 70 2.29 39.63 1.69
N PRO A 71 3.00 40.70 1.29
CA PRO A 71 4.27 41.12 1.89
C PRO A 71 4.07 41.82 3.26
N LYS A 72 3.98 41.07 4.37
CA LYS A 72 3.60 41.59 5.71
C LYS A 72 4.64 42.43 6.47
N PHE A 73 5.96 42.25 6.26
CA PHE A 73 7.01 42.95 7.02
C PHE A 73 8.08 43.52 6.09
N GLN A 74 8.20 44.83 5.98
CA GLN A 74 9.18 45.48 5.11
C GLN A 74 10.63 45.24 5.58
N GLY A 75 11.47 44.76 4.66
CA GLY A 75 12.92 44.84 4.78
C GLY A 75 13.66 43.54 5.08
N THR A 76 12.96 42.43 5.32
CA THR A 76 13.61 41.12 5.52
C THR A 76 14.09 40.54 4.18
N TRP A 77 15.23 39.86 4.20
CA TRP A 77 15.80 39.24 3.00
C TRP A 77 14.85 38.16 2.41
N SER A 78 14.18 37.40 3.27
CA SER A 78 13.19 36.38 2.89
C SER A 78 11.99 36.97 2.14
N GLN A 79 11.48 38.14 2.57
CA GLN A 79 10.41 38.85 1.87
C GLN A 79 10.85 39.29 0.46
N LYS A 80 12.02 39.92 0.33
CA LYS A 80 12.56 40.32 -0.98
C LYS A 80 12.71 39.12 -1.91
N LYS A 81 13.16 37.98 -1.37
CA LYS A 81 13.28 36.74 -2.13
C LYS A 81 11.93 36.17 -2.55
N ALA A 82 10.92 36.18 -1.68
CA ALA A 82 9.58 35.70 -2.01
C ALA A 82 8.92 36.52 -3.13
N VAL A 83 9.02 37.85 -3.05
CA VAL A 83 8.54 38.76 -4.11
C VAL A 83 9.27 38.50 -5.44
N GLU A 84 10.59 38.32 -5.38
CA GLU A 84 11.40 38.01 -6.56
C GLU A 84 10.97 36.68 -7.22
N LEU A 85 10.81 35.61 -6.42
CA LEU A 85 10.38 34.30 -6.91
C LEU A 85 8.97 34.34 -7.51
N PHE A 86 8.05 35.08 -6.88
CA PHE A 86 6.68 35.23 -7.36
C PHE A 86 6.60 35.98 -8.70
N ALA A 87 7.38 37.06 -8.85
CA ALA A 87 7.51 37.76 -10.12
C ALA A 87 8.22 36.91 -11.19
N GLN A 88 9.22 36.12 -10.79
CA GLN A 88 9.91 35.18 -11.67
C GLN A 88 8.95 34.11 -12.20
N GLU A 89 8.07 33.55 -11.37
CA GLU A 89 7.06 32.58 -11.82
C GLU A 89 6.20 33.15 -12.96
N ALA A 90 5.63 34.34 -12.76
CA ALA A 90 4.82 35.00 -13.78
C ALA A 90 5.60 35.22 -15.07
N LYS A 91 6.83 35.73 -14.97
CA LYS A 91 7.69 35.93 -16.14
C LYS A 91 7.97 34.64 -16.90
N ARG A 92 8.17 33.52 -16.19
CA ARG A 92 8.47 32.21 -16.80
C ARG A 92 7.27 31.64 -17.51
N LEU A 93 6.10 31.68 -16.89
CA LEU A 93 4.86 31.25 -17.54
C LEU A 93 4.55 32.12 -18.77
N GLN A 94 4.85 33.42 -18.72
CA GLN A 94 4.71 34.31 -19.87
C GLN A 94 5.69 33.96 -21.01
N GLU A 95 6.96 33.68 -20.70
CA GLU A 95 7.99 33.30 -21.68
C GLU A 95 7.71 31.94 -22.32
N LEU A 96 7.14 30.99 -21.57
CA LEU A 96 6.77 29.66 -22.07
C LEU A 96 5.54 29.70 -22.99
N GLY A 97 4.65 30.68 -22.80
CA GLY A 97 3.45 30.85 -23.62
C GLY A 97 2.41 29.74 -23.41
N GLU A 98 1.54 29.56 -24.40
CA GLU A 98 0.53 28.50 -24.38
C GLU A 98 1.16 27.13 -24.64
N HIS A 99 0.90 26.17 -23.76
CA HIS A 99 1.36 24.80 -23.91
C HIS A 99 0.31 23.82 -23.33
N PRO A 100 0.02 22.68 -23.98
CA PRO A 100 -1.06 21.78 -23.55
C PRO A 100 -0.86 21.11 -22.19
N GLN A 101 0.37 21.13 -21.66
CA GLN A 101 0.75 20.49 -20.39
C GLN A 101 1.38 21.48 -19.38
N ILE A 102 1.33 22.79 -19.64
CA ILE A 102 1.80 23.82 -18.71
C ILE A 102 0.69 24.87 -18.56
N PRO A 103 0.27 25.25 -17.33
CA PRO A 103 -0.75 26.26 -17.15
C PRO A 103 -0.34 27.60 -17.77
N THR A 104 -1.22 28.20 -18.57
CA THR A 104 -0.96 29.52 -19.17
C THR A 104 -1.15 30.63 -18.14
N LEU A 105 -0.27 31.63 -18.12
CA LEU A 105 -0.46 32.86 -17.33
C LEU A 105 -1.61 33.69 -17.92
N LEU A 106 -2.61 34.01 -17.09
CA LEU A 106 -3.77 34.81 -17.47
C LEU A 106 -3.63 36.28 -17.03
N ALA A 107 -3.04 36.53 -15.87
CA ALA A 107 -2.78 37.88 -15.38
C ALA A 107 -1.70 37.89 -14.28
N TYR A 108 -1.02 39.01 -14.15
CA TYR A 108 -0.17 39.35 -13.00
C TYR A 108 -0.46 40.81 -12.63
N PHE A 109 -0.71 41.09 -11.35
CA PHE A 109 -1.04 42.44 -10.89
C PHE A 109 -0.82 42.61 -9.38
N GLU A 110 -0.82 43.87 -8.95
CA GLU A 110 -0.81 44.26 -7.54
C GLU A 110 -2.16 44.88 -7.18
N GLN A 111 -2.72 44.53 -6.02
CA GLN A 111 -3.91 45.15 -5.46
C GLN A 111 -3.85 45.09 -3.93
N ASP A 112 -4.18 46.20 -3.26
CA ASP A 112 -4.21 46.28 -1.78
C ASP A 112 -2.89 45.79 -1.13
N ASN A 113 -1.76 46.22 -1.70
CA ASN A 113 -0.39 45.80 -1.33
C ASN A 113 -0.12 44.30 -1.41
N CYS A 114 -0.96 43.52 -2.08
CA CYS A 114 -0.76 42.10 -2.35
C CYS A 114 -0.47 41.89 -3.84
N LEU A 115 0.45 40.97 -4.13
CA LEU A 115 0.73 40.53 -5.49
C LEU A 115 -0.14 39.33 -5.85
N TYR A 116 -0.66 39.32 -7.07
CA TYR A 116 -1.50 38.25 -7.57
C TYR A 116 -0.96 37.72 -8.90
N LEU A 117 -0.92 36.40 -9.02
CA LEU A 117 -0.59 35.65 -10.22
C LEU A 117 -1.79 34.78 -10.54
N VAL A 118 -2.36 34.97 -11.73
CA VAL A 118 -3.52 34.22 -12.21
C VAL A 118 -3.09 33.33 -13.36
N GLN A 119 -3.38 32.05 -13.26
CA GLN A 119 -3.05 31.04 -14.27
C GLN A 119 -4.25 30.16 -14.60
N GLN A 120 -4.17 29.45 -15.71
CA GLN A 120 -5.16 28.47 -16.11
C GLN A 120 -5.39 27.41 -15.04
N PHE A 121 -6.64 27.05 -14.77
CA PHE A 121 -6.96 25.94 -13.90
C PHE A 121 -6.77 24.60 -14.62
N VAL A 122 -5.96 23.72 -14.05
CA VAL A 122 -5.82 22.34 -14.52
C VAL A 122 -6.81 21.46 -13.75
N ASN A 123 -7.87 21.01 -14.42
CA ASN A 123 -8.85 20.10 -13.82
C ASN A 123 -8.27 18.68 -13.72
N GLY A 124 -7.72 18.36 -12.56
CA GLY A 124 -7.05 17.09 -12.32
C GLY A 124 -6.65 16.89 -10.87
N GLN A 125 -5.96 15.78 -10.63
CA GLN A 125 -5.40 15.42 -9.34
C GLN A 125 -3.87 15.37 -9.42
N ASN A 126 -3.16 15.89 -8.41
CA ASN A 126 -1.70 15.77 -8.38
C ASN A 126 -1.26 14.33 -8.06
N LEU A 127 -0.06 13.94 -8.52
CA LEU A 127 0.42 12.57 -8.37
C LEU A 127 0.69 12.20 -6.90
N LEU A 128 1.00 13.16 -6.02
CA LEU A 128 1.10 12.88 -4.58
C LEU A 128 -0.25 12.46 -4.01
N SER A 129 -1.32 13.17 -4.36
CA SER A 129 -2.67 12.85 -3.92
C SER A 129 -3.16 11.52 -4.52
N GLU A 130 -2.74 11.16 -5.73
CA GLU A 130 -2.95 9.80 -6.26
C GLU A 130 -2.24 8.75 -5.37
N LEU A 131 -0.97 8.98 -5.01
CA LEU A 131 -0.20 8.09 -4.16
C LEU A 131 -0.79 7.97 -2.73
N GLN A 132 -1.23 9.09 -2.14
CA GLN A 132 -1.89 9.14 -0.82
C GLN A 132 -3.23 8.41 -0.80
N ARG A 133 -3.92 8.31 -1.95
CA ARG A 133 -5.11 7.46 -2.12
C ARG A 133 -4.77 6.00 -2.42
N ARG A 134 -3.57 5.57 -2.04
CA ARG A 134 -3.05 4.20 -2.19
C ARG A 134 -2.96 3.73 -3.64
N LYS A 135 -2.82 4.64 -4.61
CA LYS A 135 -2.48 4.23 -5.97
C LYS A 135 -1.09 3.57 -5.97
N VAL A 136 -1.03 2.33 -6.39
CA VAL A 136 0.22 1.60 -6.61
C VAL A 136 0.61 1.76 -8.07
N TYR A 137 1.71 2.44 -8.35
CA TYR A 137 2.19 2.62 -9.72
C TYR A 137 2.97 1.40 -10.19
N LYS A 138 2.49 0.78 -11.28
CA LYS A 138 3.21 -0.32 -11.93
C LYS A 138 4.39 0.23 -12.76
N PRO A 139 5.45 -0.57 -13.01
CA PRO A 139 6.57 -0.17 -13.87
C PRO A 139 6.12 0.38 -15.24
N ALA A 140 5.08 -0.18 -15.84
CA ALA A 140 4.52 0.29 -17.11
C ALA A 140 3.92 1.71 -17.00
N GLU A 141 3.25 2.03 -15.90
CA GLU A 141 2.70 3.37 -15.67
C GLU A 141 3.80 4.40 -15.42
N ILE A 142 4.90 4.00 -14.79
CA ILE A 142 6.07 4.86 -14.56
C ILE A 142 6.76 5.17 -15.89
N LYS A 143 6.90 4.16 -16.75
CA LYS A 143 7.33 4.37 -18.14
C LYS A 143 6.41 5.35 -18.87
N ALA A 144 5.09 5.24 -18.70
CA ALA A 144 4.14 6.18 -19.30
C ALA A 144 4.28 7.61 -18.74
N ILE A 145 4.51 7.77 -17.43
CA ILE A 145 4.76 9.07 -16.79
C ILE A 145 6.02 9.72 -17.36
N LEU A 146 7.11 8.96 -17.46
CA LEU A 146 8.35 9.42 -18.10
C LEU A 146 8.08 9.90 -19.52
N LEU A 147 7.40 9.08 -20.35
CA LEU A 147 7.08 9.42 -21.73
C LEU A 147 6.15 10.64 -21.87
N HIS A 148 5.30 10.92 -20.88
CA HIS A 148 4.42 12.10 -20.86
C HIS A 148 5.14 13.37 -20.43
N LEU A 149 6.13 13.30 -19.54
CA LEU A 149 6.81 14.46 -18.96
C LEU A 149 8.11 14.84 -19.68
N LEU A 150 8.84 13.88 -20.24
CA LEU A 150 10.09 14.15 -20.95
C LEU A 150 9.94 15.16 -22.10
N PRO A 151 8.88 15.13 -22.93
CA PRO A 151 8.67 16.17 -23.95
C PRO A 151 8.42 17.56 -23.35
N VAL A 152 7.78 17.63 -22.18
CA VAL A 152 7.55 18.90 -21.47
C VAL A 152 8.88 19.44 -20.95
N LEU A 153 9.74 18.58 -20.39
CA LEU A 153 11.07 18.95 -19.92
C LEU A 153 11.96 19.41 -21.08
N GLN A 154 11.95 18.70 -22.20
CA GLN A 154 12.64 19.14 -23.42
C GLN A 154 12.18 20.55 -23.83
N PHE A 155 10.87 20.77 -23.92
CA PHE A 155 10.29 22.05 -24.34
C PHE A 155 10.75 23.23 -23.47
N ILE A 156 10.79 23.07 -22.14
CA ILE A 156 11.23 24.13 -21.21
C ILE A 156 12.76 24.29 -21.25
N HIS A 157 13.52 23.19 -21.39
CA HIS A 157 14.99 23.23 -21.44
C HIS A 157 15.51 23.89 -22.71
N GLU A 158 14.86 23.67 -23.86
CA GLU A 158 15.16 24.36 -25.13
C GLU A 158 14.93 25.87 -25.06
N ARG A 159 13.99 26.31 -24.21
CA ARG A 159 13.74 27.72 -23.89
C ARG A 159 14.62 28.25 -22.75
N GLY A 160 15.56 27.42 -22.28
CA GLY A 160 16.53 27.76 -21.26
C GLY A 160 15.95 27.90 -19.86
N VAL A 161 14.79 27.28 -19.58
CA VAL A 161 14.13 27.26 -18.26
C VAL A 161 14.39 25.92 -17.59
N ILE A 162 14.95 25.95 -16.37
CA ILE A 162 15.11 24.76 -15.50
C ILE A 162 14.11 24.85 -14.35
N HIS A 163 13.27 23.83 -14.14
CA HIS A 163 12.14 23.85 -13.21
C HIS A 163 12.55 23.82 -11.73
N ARG A 164 13.50 22.95 -11.35
CA ARG A 164 14.14 22.85 -10.02
C ARG A 164 13.29 22.31 -8.87
N ASP A 165 12.02 21.97 -9.10
CA ASP A 165 11.13 21.46 -8.05
C ASP A 165 10.12 20.44 -8.63
N ILE A 166 10.63 19.52 -9.44
CA ILE A 166 9.83 18.41 -9.98
C ILE A 166 9.62 17.39 -8.86
N LYS A 167 8.37 17.19 -8.50
CA LYS A 167 7.91 16.28 -7.45
C LYS A 167 6.44 15.92 -7.67
N PRO A 168 5.91 14.85 -7.06
CA PRO A 168 4.54 14.41 -7.28
C PRO A 168 3.46 15.49 -7.06
N GLU A 169 3.69 16.45 -6.15
CA GLU A 169 2.79 17.57 -5.85
C GLU A 169 2.63 18.54 -7.02
N ASN A 170 3.70 18.70 -7.82
CA ASN A 170 3.79 19.66 -8.91
C ASN A 170 3.44 19.04 -10.27
N ILE A 171 2.88 17.83 -10.29
CA ILE A 171 2.46 17.13 -11.51
C ILE A 171 0.99 16.75 -11.36
N ILE A 172 0.12 17.28 -12.22
CA ILE A 172 -1.33 17.03 -12.20
C ILE A 172 -1.74 16.13 -13.35
N ARG A 173 -2.42 15.02 -13.04
CA ARG A 173 -3.13 14.20 -14.04
C ARG A 173 -4.52 14.77 -14.28
N ARG A 174 -4.78 15.16 -15.53
CA ARG A 174 -6.06 15.73 -15.95
C ARG A 174 -7.16 14.67 -15.97
N HIS A 175 -8.35 15.00 -15.46
CA HIS A 175 -9.49 14.07 -15.42
C HIS A 175 -10.09 13.77 -16.81
N GLY A 176 -9.93 14.66 -17.78
CA GLY A 176 -10.55 14.51 -19.11
C GLY A 176 -9.79 13.57 -20.05
N ASP A 177 -8.47 13.75 -20.17
CA ASP A 177 -7.63 13.04 -21.15
C ASP A 177 -6.50 12.21 -20.51
N GLY A 178 -6.39 12.21 -19.18
CA GLY A 178 -5.34 11.50 -18.44
C GLY A 178 -3.93 12.06 -18.65
N ARG A 179 -3.75 13.16 -19.39
CA ARG A 179 -2.44 13.79 -19.64
C ARG A 179 -1.91 14.44 -18.37
N LEU A 180 -0.59 14.48 -18.25
CA LEU A 180 0.10 15.10 -17.12
C LEU A 180 0.41 16.56 -17.44
N SER A 181 0.15 17.45 -16.50
CA SER A 181 0.54 18.85 -16.56
C SER A 181 1.56 19.16 -15.49
N LEU A 182 2.65 19.83 -15.85
CA LEU A 182 3.67 20.31 -14.93
C LEU A 182 3.28 21.71 -14.45
N ILE A 183 3.23 21.91 -13.14
CA ILE A 183 2.80 23.14 -12.50
C ILE A 183 3.89 23.69 -11.57
N ASP A 184 3.70 24.93 -11.11
CA ASP A 184 4.53 25.59 -10.08
C ASP A 184 5.98 25.91 -10.51
N PHE A 185 6.12 26.96 -11.33
CA PHE A 185 7.40 27.40 -11.88
C PHE A 185 8.13 28.41 -10.98
N GLY A 186 7.68 28.61 -9.74
CA GLY A 186 8.22 29.62 -8.82
C GLY A 186 9.67 29.40 -8.40
N SER A 187 10.17 28.16 -8.49
CA SER A 187 11.57 27.83 -8.20
C SER A 187 12.49 27.84 -9.44
N SER A 188 11.96 28.13 -10.63
CA SER A 188 12.67 27.95 -11.91
C SER A 188 13.73 29.02 -12.23
N LYS A 189 14.72 28.72 -13.08
CA LYS A 189 15.79 29.67 -13.47
C LYS A 189 16.14 29.63 -14.95
N GLN A 190 16.54 30.78 -15.49
CA GLN A 190 17.10 30.91 -16.84
C GLN A 190 18.58 30.55 -16.89
N LEU A 191 19.00 29.84 -17.93
CA LEU A 191 20.41 29.48 -18.16
C LEU A 191 21.34 30.70 -18.32
N THR A 192 20.82 31.88 -18.71
CA THR A 192 21.62 33.09 -19.00
C THR A 192 22.10 33.86 -17.78
N THR A 193 21.60 33.56 -16.57
CA THR A 193 21.99 34.30 -15.36
C THR A 193 23.26 33.71 -14.73
N ARG A 194 24.44 34.28 -15.09
CA ARG A 194 25.75 33.99 -14.46
C ARG A 194 25.57 33.84 -12.94
N ALA A 195 25.89 32.66 -12.42
CA ALA A 195 25.70 32.31 -11.02
C ALA A 195 26.56 33.22 -10.10
N GLN A 196 25.97 34.29 -9.58
CA GLN A 196 26.52 34.96 -8.40
C GLN A 196 26.39 34.01 -7.22
N LYS A 197 27.54 33.59 -6.67
CA LYS A 197 27.64 32.98 -5.35
C LYS A 197 27.00 33.91 -4.32
N LYS A 198 25.77 33.62 -3.90
CA LYS A 198 25.20 34.16 -2.66
C LYS A 198 24.55 33.02 -1.90
N MET A 199 25.06 32.81 -0.69
CA MET A 199 24.75 31.73 0.23
C MET A 199 23.45 32.05 0.96
N GLY A 200 22.64 31.01 1.22
CA GLY A 200 21.61 31.04 2.28
C GLY A 200 20.15 31.01 1.84
N THR A 201 19.72 29.98 1.10
CA THR A 201 18.52 29.15 1.37
C THR A 201 18.60 27.95 0.45
N SER A 202 18.42 26.74 0.96
CA SER A 202 18.36 25.53 0.13
C SER A 202 17.10 25.58 -0.74
N ILE A 203 17.23 26.08 -1.97
CA ILE A 203 16.13 26.12 -2.94
C ILE A 203 16.00 24.71 -3.54
N GLY A 204 14.99 23.99 -3.08
CA GLY A 204 14.62 22.68 -3.58
C GLY A 204 13.95 21.81 -2.51
N SER A 205 13.03 20.95 -2.95
CA SER A 205 12.46 19.94 -2.06
C SER A 205 13.55 18.93 -1.68
N HIS A 206 13.92 18.92 -0.40
CA HIS A 206 14.91 18.01 0.16
C HIS A 206 14.51 16.56 -0.19
N GLY A 207 15.44 15.74 -0.65
CA GLY A 207 15.17 14.40 -1.19
C GLY A 207 14.96 14.33 -2.71
N TYR A 208 14.34 15.32 -3.35
CA TYR A 208 14.17 15.36 -4.82
C TYR A 208 15.26 16.15 -5.53
N SER A 209 15.95 17.04 -4.79
CA SER A 209 16.94 17.94 -5.37
C SER A 209 18.31 17.28 -5.50
N PRO A 210 19.00 17.43 -6.64
CA PRO A 210 20.37 16.95 -6.85
C PRO A 210 21.41 17.72 -6.03
N LEU A 211 22.58 17.12 -5.77
CA LEU A 211 23.62 17.72 -4.92
C LEU A 211 24.11 19.08 -5.41
N GLU A 212 24.25 19.30 -6.72
CA GLU A 212 24.67 20.59 -7.27
C GLU A 212 23.65 21.71 -7.02
N GLN A 213 22.37 21.35 -6.91
CA GLN A 213 21.30 22.28 -6.56
C GLN A 213 21.33 22.61 -5.06
N ILE A 214 21.52 21.60 -4.22
CA ILE A 214 21.58 21.77 -2.75
C ILE A 214 22.84 22.52 -2.31
N ARG A 215 24.02 22.16 -2.84
CA ARG A 215 25.32 22.68 -2.40
C ARG A 215 25.67 24.02 -3.06
N ASP A 216 25.48 24.12 -4.37
CA ASP A 216 25.96 25.27 -5.15
C ASP A 216 24.83 26.21 -5.61
N GLY A 217 23.56 25.83 -5.40
CA GLY A 217 22.40 26.56 -5.94
C GLY A 217 22.32 26.51 -7.48
N LYS A 218 23.10 25.62 -8.11
CA LYS A 218 23.18 25.46 -9.56
C LYS A 218 22.20 24.37 -9.99
N ALA A 219 21.53 24.58 -11.10
CA ALA A 219 20.66 23.57 -11.67
C ALA A 219 20.79 23.60 -13.19
N TYR A 220 20.66 22.43 -13.79
CA TYR A 220 20.83 22.14 -15.20
C TYR A 220 19.67 21.28 -15.70
N PRO A 221 19.53 21.05 -17.02
CA PRO A 221 18.57 20.07 -17.53
C PRO A 221 18.66 18.70 -16.84
N ALA A 222 19.89 18.21 -16.63
CA ALA A 222 20.18 16.99 -15.89
C ALA A 222 19.69 17.02 -14.42
N SER A 223 19.55 18.20 -13.82
CA SER A 223 19.05 18.35 -12.45
C SER A 223 17.53 18.10 -12.38
N ASP A 224 16.78 18.60 -13.37
CA ASP A 224 15.35 18.30 -13.50
C ASP A 224 15.12 16.81 -13.82
N LEU A 225 15.99 16.21 -14.63
CA LEU A 225 15.94 14.78 -14.93
C LEU A 225 16.19 13.92 -13.68
N PHE A 226 17.13 14.32 -12.82
CA PHE A 226 17.31 13.68 -11.52
C PHE A 226 16.04 13.76 -10.67
N ALA A 227 15.43 14.95 -10.56
CA ALA A 227 14.21 15.16 -9.79
C ALA A 227 13.03 14.34 -10.35
N LEU A 228 12.94 14.19 -11.68
CA LEU A 228 11.99 13.28 -12.33
C LEU A 228 12.28 11.81 -11.98
N GLY A 229 13.55 11.40 -11.94
CA GLY A 229 13.96 10.07 -11.47
C GLY A 229 13.56 9.81 -10.01
N ALA A 230 13.81 10.77 -9.12
CA ALA A 230 13.40 10.69 -7.71
C ALA A 230 11.88 10.67 -7.55
N THR A 231 11.16 11.40 -8.40
CA THR A 231 9.69 11.35 -8.50
C THR A 231 9.23 9.97 -8.92
N CYS A 232 9.81 9.39 -9.97
CA CYS A 232 9.47 8.04 -10.42
C CYS A 232 9.78 6.99 -9.35
N PHE A 233 10.91 7.12 -8.66
CA PHE A 233 11.23 6.29 -7.50
C PHE A 233 10.15 6.39 -6.42
N HIS A 234 9.74 7.59 -6.03
CA HIS A 234 8.71 7.77 -5.00
C HIS A 234 7.38 7.13 -5.42
N LEU A 235 6.97 7.32 -6.67
CA LEU A 235 5.74 6.72 -7.20
C LEU A 235 5.83 5.19 -7.25
N LEU A 236 7.00 4.64 -7.61
CA LEU A 236 7.27 3.19 -7.65
C LEU A 236 7.24 2.53 -6.27
N THR A 237 7.89 3.16 -5.28
CA THR A 237 8.15 2.54 -3.97
C THR A 237 7.12 2.95 -2.92
N GLY A 238 6.47 4.09 -3.11
CA GLY A 238 5.68 4.76 -2.08
C GLY A 238 6.51 5.39 -0.97
N ILE A 239 7.85 5.33 -1.05
CA ILE A 239 8.76 5.85 -0.03
C ILE A 239 9.23 7.24 -0.45
N SER A 240 9.03 8.22 0.44
CA SER A 240 9.42 9.61 0.18
C SER A 240 10.95 9.75 0.12
N PRO A 241 11.52 10.28 -0.99
CA PRO A 241 12.95 10.60 -1.07
C PRO A 241 13.42 11.55 0.04
N PHE A 242 12.52 12.39 0.56
CA PHE A 242 12.81 13.29 1.67
C PHE A 242 13.10 12.52 2.96
N GLN A 243 12.30 11.49 3.25
CA GLN A 243 12.49 10.64 4.42
C GLN A 243 13.83 9.90 4.34
N LEU A 244 14.13 9.30 3.19
CA LEU A 244 15.41 8.63 2.97
C LEU A 244 16.61 9.59 3.05
N TRP A 245 16.42 10.84 2.64
CA TRP A 245 17.45 11.86 2.78
C TRP A 245 17.69 12.27 4.24
N LEU A 246 16.65 12.34 5.07
CA LEU A 246 16.79 12.59 6.51
C LEU A 246 17.51 11.45 7.23
N GLU A 247 17.19 10.20 6.89
CA GLU A 247 17.70 9.01 7.56
C GLU A 247 19.08 8.57 7.06
N HIS A 248 19.35 8.69 5.75
CA HIS A 248 20.53 8.13 5.10
C HIS A 248 21.32 9.15 4.25
N GLY A 249 20.94 10.42 4.30
CA GLY A 249 21.54 11.45 3.45
C GLY A 249 21.38 11.11 1.97
N TYR A 250 22.43 11.36 1.17
CA TYR A 250 22.41 11.05 -0.27
C TYR A 250 22.68 9.56 -0.58
N GLY A 251 22.79 8.70 0.43
CA GLY A 251 23.13 7.27 0.27
C GLY A 251 22.07 6.46 -0.46
N TRP A 252 20.78 6.81 -0.28
CA TRP A 252 19.65 6.09 -0.88
C TRP A 252 19.73 6.05 -2.41
N VAL A 253 20.29 7.09 -3.02
CA VAL A 253 20.44 7.24 -4.48
C VAL A 253 21.32 6.15 -5.10
N THR A 254 22.32 5.64 -4.37
CA THR A 254 23.17 4.54 -4.86
C THR A 254 22.55 3.17 -4.63
N ASN A 255 21.63 3.06 -3.67
CA ASN A 255 21.03 1.79 -3.27
C ASN A 255 19.53 1.74 -3.59
N TRP A 256 19.04 2.62 -4.45
CA TRP A 256 17.61 2.84 -4.66
C TRP A 256 16.85 1.56 -5.05
N ARG A 257 17.53 0.63 -5.73
CA ARG A 257 16.99 -0.67 -6.13
C ARG A 257 16.53 -1.54 -4.96
N GLN A 258 17.15 -1.40 -3.79
CA GLN A 258 16.79 -2.21 -2.62
C GLN A 258 15.37 -1.90 -2.10
N TYR A 259 14.82 -0.74 -2.46
CA TYR A 259 13.48 -0.31 -2.07
C TYR A 259 12.40 -0.69 -3.09
N LEU A 260 12.78 -1.35 -4.19
CA LEU A 260 11.83 -1.78 -5.21
C LEU A 260 11.04 -3.01 -4.73
N ARG A 261 9.71 -2.93 -4.82
CA ARG A 261 8.79 -4.05 -4.52
C ARG A 261 8.84 -5.18 -5.57
N SER A 262 9.39 -4.89 -6.75
CA SER A 262 9.55 -5.84 -7.84
C SER A 262 10.69 -5.40 -8.76
N PRO A 263 11.42 -6.34 -9.38
CA PRO A 263 12.41 -6.00 -10.40
C PRO A 263 11.74 -5.27 -11.56
N LEU A 264 12.41 -4.24 -12.05
CA LEU A 264 11.97 -3.49 -13.22
C LEU A 264 12.37 -4.21 -14.50
N SER A 265 11.78 -3.83 -15.62
CA SER A 265 12.35 -4.21 -16.91
C SER A 265 13.78 -3.67 -17.02
N ALA A 266 14.68 -4.41 -17.68
CA ALA A 266 16.07 -3.98 -17.84
C ALA A 266 16.20 -2.56 -18.43
N GLU A 267 15.26 -2.19 -19.29
CA GLU A 267 15.13 -0.85 -19.87
C GLU A 267 14.83 0.23 -18.81
N LEU A 268 13.76 0.04 -18.02
CA LEU A 268 13.36 1.03 -17.01
C LEU A 268 14.34 1.07 -15.84
N ASP A 269 14.93 -0.06 -15.47
CA ASP A 269 16.01 -0.14 -14.46
C ASP A 269 17.21 0.72 -14.87
N ASN A 270 17.70 0.52 -16.10
CA ASN A 270 18.85 1.27 -16.61
C ASN A 270 18.55 2.76 -16.71
N VAL A 271 17.34 3.13 -17.17
CA VAL A 271 16.94 4.54 -17.26
C VAL A 271 16.89 5.20 -15.88
N LEU A 272 16.24 4.57 -14.89
CA LEU A 272 16.17 5.13 -13.54
C LEU A 272 17.54 5.18 -12.86
N ASP A 273 18.41 4.20 -13.10
CA ASP A 273 19.78 4.22 -12.57
C ASP A 273 20.60 5.38 -13.12
N GLN A 274 20.47 5.66 -14.42
CA GLN A 274 21.15 6.78 -15.06
C GLN A 274 20.55 8.13 -14.65
N LEU A 275 19.23 8.23 -14.48
CA LEU A 275 18.58 9.44 -13.96
C LEU A 275 19.04 9.75 -12.54
N LEU A 276 19.23 8.72 -11.71
CA LEU A 276 19.61 8.85 -10.30
C LEU A 276 21.13 8.88 -10.06
N LYS A 277 22.03 8.97 -11.06
CA LYS A 277 23.47 9.09 -10.73
C LYS A 277 23.76 10.33 -9.89
N LYS A 278 24.65 10.18 -8.90
CA LYS A 278 25.10 11.28 -8.02
C LYS A 278 25.89 12.32 -8.79
N ASP A 279 26.80 11.88 -9.65
CA ASP A 279 27.59 12.75 -10.51
C ASP A 279 26.78 13.17 -11.72
N ILE A 280 26.65 14.49 -11.90
CA ILE A 280 25.94 15.08 -13.03
C ILE A 280 26.52 14.66 -14.37
N GLN A 281 27.83 14.43 -14.47
CA GLN A 281 28.48 14.02 -15.73
C GLN A 281 28.12 12.59 -16.13
N GLN A 282 27.64 11.79 -15.18
CA GLN A 282 27.21 10.41 -15.40
C GLN A 282 25.70 10.28 -15.60
N ARG A 283 24.94 11.37 -15.44
CA ARG A 283 23.49 11.40 -15.72
C ARG A 283 23.22 11.66 -17.19
N TYR A 284 21.98 11.39 -17.61
CA TYR A 284 21.43 11.95 -18.84
C TYR A 284 21.55 13.47 -18.85
N GLN A 285 22.01 14.04 -19.97
CA GLN A 285 22.18 15.48 -20.12
C GLN A 285 20.96 16.15 -20.74
N SER A 286 20.11 15.37 -21.41
CA SER A 286 18.92 15.86 -22.11
C SER A 286 17.75 14.88 -22.02
N ALA A 287 16.53 15.42 -22.05
CA ALA A 287 15.31 14.59 -22.06
C ALA A 287 15.24 13.69 -23.32
N ASP A 288 15.83 14.12 -24.43
CA ASP A 288 15.94 13.35 -25.68
C ASP A 288 16.76 12.07 -25.53
N GLU A 289 17.84 12.08 -24.76
CA GLU A 289 18.60 10.87 -24.46
C GLU A 289 17.76 9.85 -23.71
N VAL A 290 17.03 10.29 -22.68
CA VAL A 290 16.14 9.43 -21.90
C VAL A 290 15.04 8.83 -22.79
N MET A 291 14.43 9.65 -23.65
CA MET A 291 13.38 9.18 -24.56
C MET A 291 13.89 8.18 -25.61
N ARG A 292 15.14 8.32 -26.08
CA ARG A 292 15.75 7.34 -26.98
C ARG A 292 15.95 6.00 -26.29
N ASP A 293 16.50 6.00 -25.08
CA ASP A 293 16.76 4.76 -24.34
C ASP A 293 15.45 4.06 -23.90
N LEU A 294 14.40 4.82 -23.59
CA LEU A 294 13.03 4.30 -23.32
C LEU A 294 12.26 3.82 -24.58
N LYS A 295 12.83 4.02 -25.77
CA LYS A 295 12.25 3.59 -27.06
C LYS A 295 13.09 2.53 -27.77
N VAL A 296 14.32 2.26 -27.33
CA VAL A 296 15.30 1.44 -28.05
C VAL A 296 15.81 0.27 -27.20
N LYS A 297 15.23 -0.94 -27.39
CA LYS A 297 15.94 -2.21 -27.70
C LYS A 297 15.01 -3.45 -27.68
N GLN A 298 14.62 -3.91 -28.87
CA GLN A 298 14.73 -5.34 -29.19
C GLN A 298 16.21 -5.63 -29.51
N PRO A 299 16.76 -6.81 -29.18
CA PRO A 299 18.10 -7.16 -29.64
C PRO A 299 18.11 -7.22 -31.17
N LEU A 300 19.09 -6.56 -31.80
CA LEU A 300 19.42 -6.82 -33.20
C LEU A 300 19.73 -8.32 -33.36
N ALA A 301 18.81 -9.05 -33.96
CA ALA A 301 19.10 -10.36 -34.52
C ALA A 301 20.13 -10.17 -35.66
N LEU A 302 21.30 -10.78 -35.51
CA LEU A 302 22.27 -10.91 -36.59
C LEU A 302 21.66 -11.73 -37.76
N PRO A 303 22.05 -11.48 -39.03
CA PRO A 303 21.41 -12.10 -40.18
C PRO A 303 21.67 -13.61 -40.28
N ARG A 304 20.65 -14.34 -40.75
CA ARG A 304 20.67 -15.76 -41.13
C ARG A 304 21.83 -16.11 -42.06
N ALA A 305 22.60 -17.14 -41.70
CA ALA A 305 23.43 -17.92 -42.62
C ALA A 305 22.67 -19.17 -43.12
N ALA A 306 23.13 -19.70 -44.24
CA ALA A 306 22.37 -20.42 -45.26
C ALA A 306 21.92 -21.86 -44.93
N LYS A 307 20.99 -22.32 -45.79
CA LYS A 307 20.36 -23.64 -45.91
C LYS A 307 21.36 -24.80 -45.87
N SER A 308 20.96 -25.89 -45.22
CA SER A 308 21.40 -27.25 -45.56
C SER A 308 20.30 -28.25 -45.19
N THR A 309 19.85 -28.98 -46.20
CA THR A 309 18.81 -30.02 -46.19
C THR A 309 19.38 -31.38 -45.80
N VAL A 310 18.76 -32.08 -44.85
CA VAL A 310 18.80 -33.56 -44.78
C VAL A 310 17.43 -34.07 -44.30
N LYS A 311 16.97 -35.18 -44.89
CA LYS A 311 15.63 -35.77 -44.82
C LYS A 311 15.67 -37.16 -44.17
N ILE A 312 14.61 -37.47 -43.41
CA ILE A 312 13.96 -38.81 -43.17
C ILE A 312 14.67 -39.75 -42.16
N PRO A 313 13.99 -40.66 -41.37
CA PRO A 313 12.58 -41.12 -41.44
C PRO A 313 11.76 -41.11 -40.13
N VAL A 314 10.44 -41.23 -40.33
CA VAL A 314 9.41 -41.69 -39.38
C VAL A 314 9.27 -43.21 -39.49
N THR A 315 9.12 -43.91 -38.37
CA THR A 315 8.65 -45.31 -38.31
C THR A 315 7.49 -45.45 -37.32
N GLN A 316 6.38 -46.03 -37.82
CA GLN A 316 5.23 -46.53 -37.09
C GLN A 316 5.52 -47.89 -36.45
N ILE A 317 4.71 -48.28 -35.45
CA ILE A 317 4.21 -49.64 -35.06
C ILE A 317 3.37 -49.43 -33.77
N SER A 318 2.02 -49.50 -33.74
CA SER A 318 1.10 -50.68 -33.59
C SER A 318 1.43 -51.59 -32.40
N SER A 319 0.57 -52.15 -31.54
CA SER A 319 -0.89 -52.18 -31.31
C SER A 319 -1.16 -53.24 -30.20
N LEU A 320 -2.03 -52.95 -29.20
CA LEU A 320 -2.95 -53.85 -28.42
C LEU A 320 -2.37 -55.06 -27.60
N PRO A 321 -3.15 -55.78 -26.74
CA PRO A 321 -4.26 -55.45 -25.81
C PRO A 321 -4.08 -56.12 -24.40
N ILE A 322 -5.03 -55.98 -23.46
CA ILE A 322 -5.65 -57.02 -22.58
C ILE A 322 -6.17 -56.45 -21.23
N LYS A 323 -7.39 -56.89 -20.91
CA LYS A 323 -8.28 -56.60 -19.76
C LYS A 323 -7.80 -57.21 -18.44
N TYR A 324 -8.27 -56.71 -17.28
CA TYR A 324 -8.88 -57.41 -16.11
C TYR A 324 -9.30 -56.30 -15.11
N ALA A 325 -10.53 -56.15 -14.61
CA ALA A 325 -11.41 -57.09 -13.90
C ALA A 325 -10.76 -57.73 -12.67
N LEU A 326 -10.49 -56.95 -11.61
CA LEU A 326 -10.41 -57.43 -10.23
C LEU A 326 -10.44 -56.28 -9.21
N LEU A 327 -11.58 -55.58 -9.11
CA LEU A 327 -11.84 -54.65 -8.02
C LEU A 327 -13.26 -54.82 -7.46
N LYS A 328 -13.64 -56.09 -7.21
CA LYS A 328 -14.95 -56.45 -6.63
C LYS A 328 -14.86 -57.10 -5.25
N ASN A 329 -13.66 -57.28 -4.68
CA ASN A 329 -13.49 -58.02 -3.41
C ASN A 329 -12.84 -57.23 -2.25
N ILE A 330 -12.61 -55.92 -2.38
CA ILE A 330 -12.01 -55.13 -1.28
C ILE A 330 -13.08 -54.37 -0.45
N VAL A 331 -14.32 -54.30 -0.94
CA VAL A 331 -15.42 -53.58 -0.27
C VAL A 331 -16.21 -54.47 0.71
N LEU A 332 -15.83 -55.73 0.91
CA LEU A 332 -16.57 -56.66 1.79
C LEU A 332 -15.87 -57.06 3.10
N VAL A 333 -14.67 -56.54 3.38
CA VAL A 333 -13.91 -56.91 4.60
C VAL A 333 -13.90 -55.79 5.66
N SER A 334 -14.31 -54.57 5.31
CA SER A 334 -14.42 -53.45 6.26
C SER A 334 -15.76 -53.37 7.01
N ALA A 335 -16.74 -54.22 6.67
CA ALA A 335 -18.08 -54.21 7.28
C ALA A 335 -18.25 -55.20 8.45
N LEU A 336 -17.21 -55.94 8.84
CA LEU A 336 -17.31 -56.94 9.93
C LEU A 336 -16.36 -56.70 11.12
N MET A 337 -15.54 -55.65 11.10
CA MET A 337 -14.66 -55.27 12.21
C MET A 337 -15.10 -53.98 12.92
N MET A 338 -16.38 -53.61 12.84
CA MET A 338 -17.03 -52.60 13.69
C MET A 338 -17.72 -53.23 14.93
N LEU A 339 -17.28 -54.42 15.38
CA LEU A 339 -17.97 -55.15 16.45
C LEU A 339 -17.17 -55.43 17.72
N PHE A 340 -15.86 -55.19 17.78
CA PHE A 340 -15.09 -55.42 19.03
C PHE A 340 -13.96 -54.40 19.19
N GLY A 341 -14.34 -53.21 19.67
CA GLY A 341 -13.36 -52.19 20.04
C GLY A 341 -12.36 -52.70 21.08
N ILE A 342 -11.08 -52.37 20.86
CA ILE A 342 -10.03 -52.08 21.85
C ILE A 342 -8.95 -51.29 21.08
N GLU A 343 -8.58 -50.17 21.70
CA GLU A 343 -7.72 -49.09 21.22
C GLU A 343 -6.22 -49.43 21.30
N ASP A 344 -5.41 -48.65 20.60
CA ASP A 344 -4.00 -48.36 20.90
C ASP A 344 -2.93 -49.46 20.75
N SER A 345 -2.87 -50.13 19.59
CA SER A 345 -1.64 -50.86 19.25
C SER A 345 -1.33 -51.06 17.75
N TRP A 346 -2.29 -50.89 16.85
CA TRP A 346 -2.08 -51.17 15.41
C TRP A 346 -1.71 -49.96 14.53
N TYR A 347 -1.86 -48.74 15.05
CA TYR A 347 -1.64 -47.51 14.26
C TYR A 347 -0.16 -47.18 14.02
N GLN A 348 0.76 -47.66 14.88
CA GLN A 348 2.20 -47.45 14.70
C GLN A 348 2.84 -48.40 13.67
N GLN A 349 2.18 -49.51 13.33
CA GLN A 349 2.72 -50.49 12.39
C GLN A 349 2.22 -50.29 10.94
N TYR A 350 1.12 -49.57 10.75
CA TYR A 350 0.55 -49.19 9.45
C TYR A 350 1.32 -48.04 8.74
N GLN A 351 1.91 -47.12 9.51
CA GLN A 351 2.71 -45.98 9.00
C GLN A 351 4.04 -46.39 8.33
N ARG A 352 4.58 -47.59 8.63
CA ARG A 352 5.85 -48.08 8.03
C ARG A 352 5.69 -48.66 6.62
N PHE A 353 4.46 -48.84 6.12
CA PHE A 353 4.22 -49.41 4.79
C PHE A 353 3.75 -48.40 3.72
N GLN A 354 3.35 -47.18 4.11
CA GLN A 354 2.91 -46.14 3.16
C GLN A 354 4.02 -45.19 2.67
N THR A 355 5.17 -45.14 3.33
CA THR A 355 6.28 -44.25 2.96
C THR A 355 7.10 -44.74 1.74
N ALA A 356 6.71 -45.85 1.12
CA ALA A 356 7.42 -46.45 -0.02
C ALA A 356 6.62 -46.53 -1.33
N LEU A 357 5.40 -45.97 -1.41
CA LEU A 357 4.54 -46.14 -2.60
C LEU A 357 3.83 -44.88 -3.13
N LEU A 358 4.23 -43.68 -2.70
CA LEU A 358 3.64 -42.43 -3.22
C LEU A 358 4.67 -41.39 -3.67
N SER A 359 5.79 -41.85 -4.24
CA SER A 359 6.75 -41.01 -4.98
C SER A 359 6.68 -41.21 -6.50
N THR A 360 5.65 -41.89 -7.00
CA THR A 360 5.42 -42.10 -8.44
C THR A 360 3.93 -42.20 -8.68
N LEU A 361 3.42 -41.46 -9.69
CA LEU A 361 2.00 -41.27 -10.09
C LEU A 361 1.38 -40.05 -9.36
N THR A 362 1.02 -38.93 -10.00
CA THR A 362 0.24 -38.82 -11.25
C THR A 362 0.50 -37.51 -12.01
N GLN A 363 0.75 -37.64 -13.32
CA GLN A 363 0.52 -36.64 -14.37
C GLN A 363 -0.97 -36.57 -14.74
N ASP A 364 -1.40 -35.37 -15.11
CA ASP A 364 -2.68 -35.02 -15.73
C ASP A 364 -2.86 -35.59 -17.16
N HIS A 365 -4.09 -36.01 -17.46
CA HIS A 365 -4.76 -35.97 -18.77
C HIS A 365 -6.27 -36.24 -18.49
N SER A 366 -7.27 -35.52 -19.01
CA SER A 366 -7.46 -35.02 -20.38
C SER A 366 -8.77 -34.18 -20.53
N SER A 367 -8.80 -33.32 -21.57
CA SER A 367 -9.88 -32.94 -22.52
C SER A 367 -11.36 -33.00 -22.10
N GLY A 368 -12.28 -32.08 -22.42
CA GLY A 368 -12.31 -31.03 -23.44
C GLY A 368 -13.70 -31.04 -24.13
N GLY A 369 -14.40 -29.90 -24.17
CA GLY A 369 -15.57 -29.71 -25.02
C GLY A 369 -16.55 -28.62 -24.56
N GLY A 370 -16.65 -27.53 -25.34
CA GLY A 370 -17.78 -26.58 -25.30
C GLY A 370 -17.40 -25.12 -25.05
N VAL A 371 -17.24 -24.36 -26.13
CA VAL A 371 -16.97 -22.92 -26.13
C VAL A 371 -18.18 -22.13 -25.64
N VAL A 372 -18.04 -21.45 -24.51
CA VAL A 372 -18.68 -20.16 -24.20
C VAL A 372 -17.60 -19.29 -23.59
N ALA A 373 -17.37 -18.11 -24.16
CA ALA A 373 -16.35 -17.17 -23.70
C ALA A 373 -16.69 -16.72 -22.27
N ASP A 374 -15.95 -17.25 -21.29
CA ASP A 374 -15.99 -16.82 -19.91
C ASP A 374 -14.75 -15.96 -19.65
N GLU A 375 -14.93 -14.64 -19.64
CA GLU A 375 -13.95 -13.68 -19.14
C GLU A 375 -13.85 -13.82 -17.61
N SER A 376 -13.33 -14.94 -17.12
CA SER A 376 -13.07 -15.12 -15.70
C SER A 376 -11.75 -14.46 -15.33
N LEU A 377 -11.81 -13.44 -14.47
CA LEU A 377 -10.64 -12.80 -13.86
C LEU A 377 -9.67 -13.86 -13.30
N ASN A 378 -8.43 -13.81 -13.76
CA ASN A 378 -7.33 -14.60 -13.19
C ASN A 378 -6.95 -13.99 -11.84
N SER A 379 -7.47 -14.54 -10.73
CA SER A 379 -6.90 -14.22 -9.43
C SER A 379 -5.52 -14.88 -9.30
N PRO A 380 -4.48 -14.15 -8.87
CA PRO A 380 -3.11 -14.66 -8.81
C PRO A 380 -2.98 -15.85 -7.86
N LEU A 381 -3.82 -15.93 -6.84
CA LEU A 381 -3.85 -16.97 -5.81
C LEU A 381 -4.27 -18.36 -6.32
N LYS A 382 -4.79 -18.50 -7.56
CA LYS A 382 -5.17 -19.81 -8.15
C LYS A 382 -4.01 -20.82 -8.13
N ASN A 383 -2.77 -20.36 -8.35
CA ASN A 383 -1.62 -21.23 -8.56
C ASN A 383 -0.70 -21.40 -7.34
N ILE A 384 -1.13 -21.08 -6.13
CA ILE A 384 -0.28 -21.17 -4.93
C ILE A 384 0.40 -22.54 -4.71
N THR A 385 1.69 -22.55 -4.36
CA THR A 385 2.48 -23.77 -4.10
C THR A 385 3.24 -23.67 -2.79
N LEU A 386 3.44 -24.80 -2.12
CA LEU A 386 4.33 -24.88 -0.96
C LEU A 386 5.75 -24.50 -1.41
N ALA A 387 6.32 -23.46 -0.80
CA ALA A 387 7.66 -22.99 -1.10
C ALA A 387 8.68 -23.51 -0.06
N GLN A 388 8.32 -23.41 1.22
CA GLN A 388 9.22 -23.79 2.31
C GLN A 388 8.40 -24.14 3.56
N ALA A 389 8.86 -25.15 4.30
CA ALA A 389 8.40 -25.43 5.66
C ALA A 389 9.55 -25.11 6.62
N LEU A 390 9.27 -24.33 7.66
CA LEU A 390 10.21 -23.91 8.68
C LEU A 390 9.81 -24.59 9.99
N GLU A 391 10.81 -25.14 10.70
CA GLU A 391 10.65 -25.47 12.11
C GLU A 391 10.49 -24.14 12.86
N GLY A 392 9.26 -23.81 13.24
CA GLY A 392 8.88 -22.48 13.70
C GLY A 392 9.33 -22.24 15.14
N HIS A 393 8.64 -22.88 16.08
CA HIS A 393 8.97 -22.81 17.51
C HIS A 393 9.13 -24.23 18.07
N GLU A 394 9.67 -24.38 19.27
CA GLU A 394 9.64 -25.68 19.97
C GLU A 394 8.20 -26.09 20.37
N ASP A 395 7.28 -25.13 20.31
CA ASP A 395 5.85 -25.24 20.66
C ASP A 395 4.95 -24.64 19.56
N VAL A 396 3.65 -24.60 19.83
CA VAL A 396 2.61 -24.12 18.90
C VAL A 396 2.89 -22.71 18.39
N VAL A 397 2.71 -22.50 17.08
CA VAL A 397 2.70 -21.16 16.48
C VAL A 397 1.32 -20.55 16.70
N LEU A 398 1.22 -19.45 17.43
CA LEU A 398 -0.07 -18.85 17.80
C LEU A 398 -0.48 -17.68 16.90
N SER A 399 0.49 -16.94 16.38
CA SER A 399 0.24 -15.77 15.53
C SER A 399 1.41 -15.53 14.58
N VAL A 400 1.10 -14.99 13.40
CA VAL A 400 2.09 -14.55 12.41
C VAL A 400 1.73 -13.15 11.92
N ALA A 401 2.72 -12.31 11.69
CA ALA A 401 2.55 -10.96 11.15
C ALA A 401 3.67 -10.65 10.16
N ILE A 402 3.32 -10.08 9.00
CA ILE A 402 4.27 -9.78 7.93
C ILE A 402 4.57 -8.29 7.92
N SER A 403 5.82 -7.91 7.68
CA SER A 403 6.17 -6.50 7.57
C SER A 403 5.54 -5.86 6.33
N PRO A 404 5.21 -4.55 6.37
CA PRO A 404 4.60 -3.83 5.25
C PRO A 404 5.40 -3.89 3.93
N ASP A 405 6.73 -4.01 4.03
CA ASP A 405 7.65 -4.12 2.89
C ASP A 405 7.83 -5.56 2.37
N SER A 406 7.16 -6.54 2.99
CA SER A 406 7.26 -7.97 2.68
C SER A 406 8.70 -8.51 2.73
N GLN A 407 9.57 -7.94 3.57
CA GLN A 407 10.93 -8.43 3.74
C GLN A 407 11.08 -9.38 4.93
N ILE A 408 10.34 -9.14 6.01
CA ILE A 408 10.40 -9.93 7.23
C ILE A 408 9.01 -10.36 7.67
N PHE A 409 8.96 -11.34 8.55
CA PHE A 409 7.75 -11.65 9.30
C PHE A 409 8.10 -12.04 10.73
N ALA A 410 7.16 -11.84 11.63
CA ALA A 410 7.25 -12.27 13.02
C ALA A 410 6.29 -13.43 13.26
N SER A 411 6.70 -14.38 14.10
CA SER A 411 5.86 -15.47 14.60
C SER A 411 5.93 -15.53 16.12
N SER A 412 4.83 -15.93 16.77
CA SER A 412 4.76 -16.06 18.22
C SER A 412 4.39 -17.47 18.66
N GLY A 413 4.86 -17.85 19.85
CA GLY A 413 4.51 -19.11 20.50
C GLY A 413 4.42 -18.98 22.03
N GLU A 414 4.56 -20.12 22.72
CA GLU A 414 4.41 -20.24 24.19
C GLU A 414 5.44 -19.44 25.02
N GLY A 415 6.59 -19.08 24.47
CA GLY A 415 7.62 -18.35 25.24
C GLY A 415 8.57 -17.47 24.44
N SER A 416 8.35 -17.34 23.13
CA SER A 416 9.22 -16.57 22.26
C SER A 416 8.47 -15.93 21.11
N ILE A 417 9.07 -14.87 20.58
CA ILE A 417 8.72 -14.26 19.31
C ILE A 417 9.96 -14.37 18.42
N LYS A 418 9.78 -14.92 17.23
CA LYS A 418 10.85 -15.05 16.24
C LYS A 418 10.60 -14.10 15.09
N VAL A 419 11.68 -13.49 14.59
CA VAL A 419 11.66 -12.64 13.40
C VAL A 419 12.48 -13.32 12.32
N TRP A 420 11.91 -13.41 11.14
CA TRP A 420 12.42 -14.21 10.03
C TRP A 420 12.58 -13.35 8.80
N ASN A 421 13.55 -13.69 7.96
CA ASN A 421 13.64 -13.16 6.61
C ASN A 421 12.59 -13.88 5.73
N LEU A 422 11.69 -13.14 5.11
CA LEU A 422 10.61 -13.71 4.32
C LEU A 422 11.11 -14.38 3.02
N ALA A 423 12.22 -13.89 2.46
CA ALA A 423 12.75 -14.38 1.20
C ALA A 423 13.56 -15.67 1.36
N THR A 424 14.36 -15.78 2.43
CA THR A 424 15.24 -16.93 2.69
C THR A 424 14.64 -17.95 3.67
N GLY A 425 13.68 -17.52 4.49
CA GLY A 425 13.16 -18.31 5.60
C GLY A 425 14.13 -18.45 6.77
N GLU A 426 15.23 -17.70 6.78
CA GLU A 426 16.21 -17.72 7.86
C GLU A 426 15.75 -16.89 9.05
N GLU A 427 15.99 -17.39 10.27
CA GLU A 427 15.76 -16.66 11.49
C GLU A 427 16.75 -15.48 11.61
N ILE A 428 16.23 -14.27 11.78
CA ILE A 428 17.02 -13.05 11.99
C ILE A 428 17.30 -12.85 13.47
N THR A 429 16.26 -12.96 14.31
CA THR A 429 16.37 -12.77 15.76
C THR A 429 15.25 -13.48 16.51
N THR A 430 15.55 -13.90 17.75
CA THR A 430 14.58 -14.44 18.69
C THR A 430 14.50 -13.53 19.92
N VAL A 431 13.28 -13.12 20.26
CA VAL A 431 12.95 -12.37 21.47
C VAL A 431 12.27 -13.32 22.46
N ASN A 432 12.85 -13.47 23.65
CA ASN A 432 12.28 -14.32 24.69
C ASN A 432 11.24 -13.54 25.52
N SER A 433 9.97 -13.94 25.43
CA SER A 433 8.86 -13.31 26.15
C SER A 433 8.62 -13.92 27.53
N ARG A 434 9.18 -15.12 27.81
CA ARG A 434 9.00 -15.94 29.03
C ARG A 434 7.56 -16.35 29.36
N GLN A 435 6.60 -15.96 28.53
CA GLN A 435 5.16 -16.16 28.70
C GLN A 435 4.53 -16.30 27.32
N ARG A 436 3.38 -16.97 27.27
CA ARG A 436 2.64 -17.24 26.04
C ARG A 436 2.23 -15.97 25.33
N VAL A 437 2.63 -15.85 24.06
CA VAL A 437 2.32 -14.70 23.20
C VAL A 437 1.25 -15.12 22.19
N ASN A 438 0.02 -14.74 22.48
CA ASN A 438 -1.15 -15.11 21.68
C ASN A 438 -1.23 -14.34 20.36
N VAL A 439 -0.69 -13.12 20.29
CA VAL A 439 -0.80 -12.28 19.10
C VAL A 439 0.41 -11.39 18.91
N VAL A 440 0.84 -11.24 17.66
CA VAL A 440 1.85 -10.27 17.23
C VAL A 440 1.33 -9.41 16.09
N ALA A 441 1.82 -8.17 16.01
CA ALA A 441 1.56 -7.25 14.92
C ALA A 441 2.80 -6.40 14.63
N ILE A 442 3.08 -6.16 13.35
CA ILE A 442 4.13 -5.24 12.91
C ILE A 442 3.46 -3.91 12.54
N SER A 443 4.08 -2.80 12.95
CA SER A 443 3.57 -1.46 12.65
C SER A 443 3.61 -1.15 11.15
N PRO A 444 2.71 -0.29 10.63
CA PRO A 444 2.68 0.08 9.22
C PRO A 444 3.95 0.74 8.66
N ASP A 445 4.80 1.30 9.52
CA ASP A 445 6.12 1.83 9.14
C ASP A 445 7.23 0.76 9.16
N GLY A 446 6.92 -0.47 9.58
CA GLY A 446 7.84 -1.60 9.64
C GLY A 446 8.89 -1.53 10.76
N SER A 447 8.86 -0.50 11.61
CA SER A 447 9.90 -0.25 12.61
C SER A 447 9.64 -0.93 13.96
N THR A 448 8.38 -1.22 14.27
CA THR A 448 7.93 -1.61 15.60
C THR A 448 7.18 -2.93 15.56
N LEU A 449 7.53 -3.85 16.45
CA LEU A 449 6.80 -5.08 16.70
C LEU A 449 6.03 -4.94 18.01
N VAL A 450 4.78 -5.39 18.00
CA VAL A 450 3.93 -5.39 19.19
C VAL A 450 3.44 -6.79 19.46
N SER A 451 3.48 -7.19 20.73
CA SER A 451 3.03 -8.50 21.18
C SER A 451 2.06 -8.40 22.33
N GLY A 452 1.01 -9.22 22.32
CA GLY A 452 0.06 -9.41 23.42
C GLY A 452 0.00 -10.88 23.84
N GLY A 453 -0.15 -11.12 25.15
CA GLY A 453 -0.11 -12.48 25.69
C GLY A 453 -0.91 -12.64 26.98
N ASP A 454 -0.71 -13.79 27.63
CA ASP A 454 -1.42 -14.19 28.87
C ASP A 454 -0.99 -13.38 30.09
N ASP A 455 0.15 -12.68 30.00
CA ASP A 455 0.64 -11.78 31.06
C ASP A 455 -0.16 -10.47 31.16
N GLN A 456 -1.23 -10.33 30.36
CA GLN A 456 -2.16 -9.20 30.33
C GLN A 456 -1.49 -7.88 29.88
N THR A 457 -0.27 -7.96 29.35
CA THR A 457 0.49 -6.80 28.89
C THR A 457 0.68 -6.79 27.39
N ILE A 458 0.82 -5.59 26.86
CA ILE A 458 1.27 -5.37 25.49
C ILE A 458 2.72 -4.93 25.55
N LYS A 459 3.61 -5.62 24.86
CA LYS A 459 5.02 -5.24 24.77
C LYS A 459 5.32 -4.67 23.38
N ILE A 460 6.08 -3.58 23.37
CA ILE A 460 6.49 -2.85 22.17
C ILE A 460 7.99 -3.03 22.03
N TRP A 461 8.40 -3.55 20.88
CA TRP A 461 9.77 -3.89 20.56
C TRP A 461 10.23 -3.09 19.35
N ASP A 462 11.46 -2.59 19.39
CA ASP A 462 12.13 -2.05 18.22
C ASP A 462 12.56 -3.22 17.33
N LEU A 463 12.05 -3.30 16.10
CA LEU A 463 12.39 -4.40 15.19
C LEU A 463 13.87 -4.41 14.77
N PRO A 464 14.49 -3.27 14.40
CA PRO A 464 15.89 -3.24 14.00
C PRO A 464 16.88 -3.71 15.08
N THR A 465 16.65 -3.34 16.34
CA THR A 465 17.55 -3.67 17.46
C THR A 465 17.12 -4.88 18.26
N GLY A 466 15.83 -5.25 18.22
CA GLY A 466 15.23 -6.29 19.06
C GLY A 466 14.99 -5.83 20.51
N GLU A 467 15.19 -4.55 20.83
CA GLU A 467 15.07 -4.05 22.20
C GLU A 467 13.61 -3.82 22.61
N LEU A 468 13.30 -4.13 23.88
CA LEU A 468 12.01 -3.81 24.47
C LEU A 468 11.93 -2.30 24.75
N LEU A 469 11.16 -1.58 23.93
CA LEU A 469 10.95 -0.15 24.09
C LEU A 469 10.00 0.18 25.23
N ARG A 470 8.91 -0.58 25.36
CA ARG A 470 7.84 -0.26 26.33
C ARG A 470 6.96 -1.46 26.65
N THR A 471 6.40 -1.48 27.86
CA THR A 471 5.28 -2.35 28.24
C THR A 471 4.05 -1.51 28.57
N LEU A 472 2.94 -1.77 27.89
CA LEU A 472 1.64 -1.18 28.17
C LEU A 472 0.85 -2.10 29.10
N ARG A 473 0.33 -1.54 30.19
CA ARG A 473 -0.49 -2.24 31.19
C ARG A 473 -1.87 -1.60 31.23
N GLY A 474 -2.92 -2.42 31.31
CA GLY A 474 -4.27 -1.91 31.49
C GLY A 474 -5.41 -2.85 31.11
N HIS A 475 -5.13 -3.97 30.42
CA HIS A 475 -6.07 -5.10 30.33
C HIS A 475 -6.07 -5.89 31.64
N ALA A 476 -7.20 -6.53 31.92
CA ALA A 476 -7.39 -7.35 33.13
C ALA A 476 -7.31 -8.86 32.86
N ASP A 477 -7.11 -9.25 31.59
CA ASP A 477 -7.01 -10.63 31.16
C ASP A 477 -6.16 -10.74 29.87
N ALA A 478 -5.99 -11.95 29.36
CA ALA A 478 -5.19 -12.27 28.19
C ALA A 478 -5.57 -11.42 26.96
N ILE A 479 -4.58 -11.10 26.13
CA ILE A 479 -4.76 -10.30 24.91
C ILE A 479 -4.69 -11.24 23.71
N HIS A 480 -5.73 -11.26 22.88
CA HIS A 480 -5.84 -12.18 21.75
C HIS A 480 -5.87 -11.50 20.38
N ALA A 481 -6.11 -10.19 20.34
CA ALA A 481 -6.17 -9.46 19.09
C ALA A 481 -5.45 -8.13 19.18
N LEU A 482 -4.69 -7.80 18.14
CA LEU A 482 -4.01 -6.52 17.97
C LEU A 482 -4.25 -6.01 16.55
N ALA A 483 -4.48 -4.71 16.42
CA ALA A 483 -4.58 -4.05 15.12
C ALA A 483 -3.98 -2.65 15.18
N PHE A 484 -3.17 -2.30 14.18
CA PHE A 484 -2.64 -0.95 14.02
C PHE A 484 -3.58 -0.10 13.17
N SER A 485 -3.69 1.17 13.56
CA SER A 485 -4.17 2.20 12.64
C SER A 485 -3.18 2.42 11.51
N PRO A 486 -3.65 2.76 10.29
CA PRO A 486 -2.78 2.93 9.12
C PRO A 486 -1.68 3.98 9.27
N ASP A 487 -1.87 4.98 10.14
CA ASP A 487 -0.88 6.02 10.43
C ASP A 487 0.14 5.62 11.51
N ALA A 488 0.06 4.39 12.01
CA ALA A 488 0.85 3.83 13.11
C ALA A 488 0.71 4.54 14.46
N ARG A 489 -0.21 5.51 14.62
CA ARG A 489 -0.32 6.32 15.84
C ARG A 489 -1.23 5.72 16.90
N THR A 490 -2.20 4.92 16.47
CA THR A 490 -3.13 4.20 17.35
C THR A 490 -2.93 2.70 17.23
N LEU A 491 -2.79 2.03 18.37
CA LEU A 491 -2.87 0.58 18.48
C LEU A 491 -4.19 0.21 19.15
N VAL A 492 -4.87 -0.80 18.64
CA VAL A 492 -6.09 -1.36 19.20
C VAL A 492 -5.80 -2.75 19.71
N SER A 493 -6.27 -3.07 20.92
CA SER A 493 -6.11 -4.40 21.53
C SER A 493 -7.44 -4.94 22.01
N GLY A 494 -7.68 -6.23 21.76
CA GLY A 494 -8.85 -6.99 22.22
C GLY A 494 -8.42 -8.08 23.20
N SER A 495 -9.19 -8.25 24.27
CA SER A 495 -8.85 -9.10 25.40
C SER A 495 -10.02 -9.99 25.85
N ASP A 496 -9.68 -11.01 26.62
CA ASP A 496 -10.61 -11.86 27.34
C ASP A 496 -11.37 -11.12 28.45
N ASP A 497 -10.92 -9.93 28.84
CA ASP A 497 -11.66 -9.04 29.75
C ASP A 497 -12.93 -8.42 29.12
N GLY A 498 -13.24 -8.77 27.86
CA GLY A 498 -14.40 -8.29 27.10
C GLY A 498 -14.28 -6.85 26.64
N THR A 499 -13.11 -6.21 26.81
CA THR A 499 -12.88 -4.82 26.42
C THR A 499 -11.93 -4.71 25.24
N ILE A 500 -12.08 -3.60 24.51
CA ILE A 500 -11.13 -3.19 23.48
C ILE A 500 -10.48 -1.89 23.94
N LYS A 501 -9.16 -1.80 23.87
CA LYS A 501 -8.42 -0.60 24.30
C LYS A 501 -7.73 0.08 23.13
N LEU A 502 -7.75 1.41 23.17
CA LEU A 502 -7.09 2.27 22.19
C LEU A 502 -5.86 2.88 22.84
N TRP A 503 -4.69 2.64 22.28
CA TRP A 503 -3.42 3.11 22.79
C TRP A 503 -2.82 4.13 21.83
N ASN A 504 -2.32 5.23 22.36
CA ASN A 504 -1.52 6.18 21.60
C ASN A 504 -0.07 5.67 21.56
N MET A 505 0.39 5.25 20.38
CA MET A 505 1.72 4.64 20.21
C MET A 505 2.87 5.59 20.55
N PRO A 506 2.90 6.86 20.10
CA PRO A 506 3.98 7.78 20.45
C PRO A 506 4.16 7.99 21.96
N THR A 507 3.05 8.04 22.72
CA THR A 507 3.09 8.32 24.16
C THR A 507 3.04 7.06 25.03
N GLY A 508 2.60 5.93 24.47
CA GLY A 508 2.27 4.70 25.19
C GLY A 508 1.10 4.84 26.18
N ARG A 509 0.25 5.86 26.03
CA ARG A 509 -0.87 6.10 26.95
C ARG A 509 -2.17 5.50 26.42
N LEU A 510 -3.00 5.02 27.33
CA LEU A 510 -4.37 4.60 27.03
C LEU A 510 -5.19 5.84 26.62
N ARG A 511 -5.67 5.86 25.38
CA ARG A 511 -6.53 6.91 24.81
C ARG A 511 -8.00 6.68 25.14
N GLY A 512 -8.44 5.42 25.18
CA GLY A 512 -9.84 5.08 25.45
C GLY A 512 -10.06 3.59 25.63
N THR A 513 -11.23 3.22 26.14
CA THR A 513 -11.68 1.82 26.27
C THR A 513 -13.08 1.71 25.66
N LEU A 514 -13.22 0.88 24.65
CA LEU A 514 -14.50 0.52 24.06
C LEU A 514 -15.08 -0.64 24.87
N ARG A 515 -16.25 -0.40 25.47
CA ARG A 515 -16.98 -1.38 26.27
C ARG A 515 -18.25 -1.76 25.53
N GLY A 516 -18.56 -3.05 25.47
CA GLY A 516 -19.80 -3.51 24.88
C GLY A 516 -19.85 -5.01 24.60
N HIS A 517 -18.71 -5.67 24.43
CA HIS A 517 -18.66 -7.13 24.41
C HIS A 517 -18.82 -7.69 25.82
N THR A 518 -19.48 -8.85 25.93
CA THR A 518 -19.74 -9.53 27.22
C THR A 518 -18.91 -10.80 27.41
N SER A 519 -18.04 -11.11 26.45
CA SER A 519 -17.13 -12.25 26.47
C SER A 519 -15.87 -11.93 25.67
N TRP A 520 -15.01 -12.92 25.47
CA TRP A 520 -13.67 -12.80 24.89
C TRP A 520 -13.67 -12.14 23.53
N VAL A 521 -12.82 -11.12 23.34
CA VAL A 521 -12.62 -10.45 22.05
C VAL A 521 -11.47 -11.13 21.32
N ARG A 522 -11.80 -11.99 20.36
CA ARG A 522 -10.83 -12.89 19.73
C ARG A 522 -10.25 -12.39 18.42
N SER A 523 -10.93 -11.45 17.76
CA SER A 523 -10.47 -10.94 16.47
C SER A 523 -10.84 -9.48 16.29
N LEU A 524 -9.94 -8.74 15.66
CA LEU A 524 -10.07 -7.32 15.34
C LEU A 524 -9.67 -7.10 13.89
N ALA A 525 -10.48 -6.36 13.15
CA ALA A 525 -10.17 -5.91 11.81
C ALA A 525 -10.43 -4.41 11.70
N MET A 526 -9.48 -3.67 11.13
CA MET A 526 -9.59 -2.22 10.98
C MET A 526 -9.74 -1.85 9.51
N SER A 527 -10.58 -0.85 9.23
CA SER A 527 -10.73 -0.32 7.88
C SER A 527 -9.45 0.38 7.41
N GLY A 528 -9.27 0.43 6.09
CA GLY A 528 -8.09 1.03 5.47
C GLY A 528 -7.88 2.51 5.81
N ASP A 529 -8.93 3.26 6.16
CA ASP A 529 -8.84 4.66 6.60
C ASP A 529 -8.56 4.81 8.12
N GLY A 530 -8.56 3.72 8.89
CA GLY A 530 -8.35 3.73 10.33
C GLY A 530 -9.51 4.28 11.15
N VAL A 531 -10.67 4.53 10.54
CA VAL A 531 -11.83 5.13 11.20
C VAL A 531 -12.73 4.06 11.81
N THR A 532 -12.88 2.93 11.12
CA THR A 532 -13.83 1.86 11.49
C THR A 532 -13.09 0.63 11.99
N LEU A 533 -13.61 0.03 13.06
CA LEU A 533 -13.10 -1.22 13.62
C LEU A 533 -14.24 -2.23 13.68
N ALA A 534 -14.03 -3.43 13.15
CA ALA A 534 -14.86 -4.59 13.41
C ALA A 534 -14.20 -5.45 14.49
N SER A 535 -14.97 -5.89 15.48
CA SER A 535 -14.52 -6.80 16.53
C SER A 535 -15.42 -8.03 16.61
N GLY A 536 -14.82 -9.22 16.59
CA GLY A 536 -15.50 -10.49 16.78
C GLY A 536 -15.29 -11.04 18.18
N SER A 537 -16.37 -11.53 18.80
CA SER A 537 -16.34 -12.05 20.17
C SER A 537 -17.06 -13.38 20.34
N PHE A 538 -16.68 -14.08 21.41
CA PHE A 538 -17.37 -15.27 21.91
C PHE A 538 -18.73 -14.96 22.56
N ASP A 539 -19.09 -13.69 22.69
CA ASP A 539 -20.46 -13.28 23.03
C ASP A 539 -21.44 -13.45 21.86
N LYS A 540 -20.95 -14.01 20.74
CA LYS A 540 -21.73 -14.35 19.53
C LYS A 540 -22.15 -13.11 18.74
N THR A 541 -21.44 -12.01 18.96
CA THR A 541 -21.68 -10.76 18.24
C THR A 541 -20.43 -10.25 17.56
N ILE A 542 -20.66 -9.48 16.50
CA ILE A 542 -19.67 -8.61 15.89
C ILE A 542 -20.07 -7.19 16.21
N LYS A 543 -19.11 -6.36 16.63
CA LYS A 543 -19.36 -4.94 16.89
C LYS A 543 -18.54 -4.09 15.93
N ILE A 544 -19.20 -3.08 15.38
CA ILE A 544 -18.58 -2.09 14.50
C ILE A 544 -18.46 -0.78 15.28
N TRP A 545 -17.25 -0.23 15.33
CA TRP A 545 -16.91 0.93 16.14
C TRP A 545 -16.36 2.06 15.28
N ASP A 546 -16.68 3.30 15.67
CA ASP A 546 -15.98 4.50 15.19
C ASP A 546 -14.83 4.81 16.15
N LEU A 547 -13.60 4.71 15.67
CA LEU A 547 -12.38 4.93 16.47
C LEU A 547 -12.07 6.42 16.73
N ASN A 548 -12.63 7.34 15.94
CA ASN A 548 -12.46 8.77 16.19
C ASN A 548 -13.30 9.21 17.38
N ARG A 549 -14.55 8.74 17.42
CA ARG A 549 -15.52 9.06 18.46
C ARG A 549 -15.51 8.08 19.63
N ALA A 550 -14.86 6.93 19.47
CA ALA A 550 -14.86 5.83 20.43
C ALA A 550 -16.28 5.34 20.79
N VAL A 551 -17.16 5.25 19.79
CA VAL A 551 -18.56 4.84 19.97
C VAL A 551 -18.88 3.56 19.20
N LEU A 552 -19.78 2.77 19.76
CA LEU A 552 -20.38 1.63 19.08
C LEU A 552 -21.33 2.15 18.00
N LEU A 553 -21.09 1.77 16.75
CA LEU A 553 -21.98 2.07 15.63
C LEU A 553 -23.03 0.99 15.46
N ARG A 554 -22.62 -0.28 15.54
CA ARG A 554 -23.47 -1.42 15.21
C ARG A 554 -23.11 -2.66 16.01
N THR A 555 -24.11 -3.47 16.34
CA THR A 555 -23.94 -4.86 16.77
C THR A 555 -24.61 -5.77 15.74
N VAL A 556 -23.91 -6.79 15.28
CA VAL A 556 -24.41 -7.84 14.38
C VAL A 556 -24.39 -9.15 15.16
N GLU A 557 -25.55 -9.75 15.35
CA GLU A 557 -25.68 -11.06 16.01
C GLU A 557 -25.37 -12.19 15.01
N GLN A 558 -24.82 -13.30 15.49
CA GLN A 558 -24.42 -14.44 14.66
C GLN A 558 -25.22 -15.70 15.01
N ASP A 559 -26.54 -15.57 15.16
CA ASP A 559 -27.50 -16.68 15.33
C ASP A 559 -27.09 -17.74 16.37
N GLY A 560 -26.43 -17.32 17.45
CA GLY A 560 -26.01 -18.20 18.53
C GLY A 560 -24.60 -18.78 18.40
N GLU A 561 -23.90 -18.49 17.31
CA GLU A 561 -22.54 -18.97 16.99
C GLU A 561 -21.47 -18.00 17.50
N ILE A 562 -20.38 -18.54 18.05
CA ILE A 562 -19.23 -17.72 18.47
C ILE A 562 -18.48 -17.20 17.24
N VAL A 563 -17.88 -16.02 17.34
CA VAL A 563 -17.05 -15.46 16.27
C VAL A 563 -15.58 -15.77 16.53
N THR A 564 -14.96 -16.51 15.61
CA THR A 564 -13.54 -16.91 15.72
C THR A 564 -12.62 -15.99 14.94
N GLY A 565 -13.11 -15.38 13.85
CA GLY A 565 -12.32 -14.47 13.02
C GLY A 565 -13.17 -13.42 12.32
N VAL A 566 -12.64 -12.20 12.23
CA VAL A 566 -13.18 -11.13 11.39
C VAL A 566 -12.06 -10.57 10.51
N ALA A 567 -12.39 -10.24 9.28
CA ALA A 567 -11.49 -9.54 8.35
C ALA A 567 -12.27 -8.44 7.63
N LEU A 568 -11.64 -7.30 7.37
CA LEU A 568 -12.19 -6.25 6.52
C LEU A 568 -11.38 -6.18 5.23
N SER A 569 -12.06 -6.03 4.10
CA SER A 569 -11.41 -5.68 2.84
C SER A 569 -10.75 -4.29 2.96
N ALA A 570 -9.70 -4.03 2.18
CA ALA A 570 -8.95 -2.78 2.34
C ALA A 570 -9.71 -1.54 1.85
N ASP A 571 -10.75 -1.71 1.02
CA ASP A 571 -11.72 -0.67 0.69
C ASP A 571 -12.73 -0.40 1.83
N GLY A 572 -12.74 -1.23 2.88
CA GLY A 572 -13.59 -1.12 4.05
C GLY A 572 -15.06 -1.48 3.82
N GLN A 573 -15.42 -2.02 2.66
CA GLN A 573 -16.81 -2.30 2.30
C GLN A 573 -17.25 -3.73 2.66
N THR A 574 -16.35 -4.70 2.51
CA THR A 574 -16.67 -6.12 2.73
C THR A 574 -16.12 -6.59 4.07
N LEU A 575 -16.99 -7.22 4.87
CA LEU A 575 -16.67 -7.87 6.13
C LEU A 575 -16.73 -9.39 5.94
N GLY A 576 -15.59 -10.04 6.12
CA GLY A 576 -15.49 -11.50 6.20
C GLY A 576 -15.64 -11.96 7.64
N ILE A 577 -16.46 -12.99 7.85
CA ILE A 577 -16.81 -13.49 9.18
C ILE A 577 -16.62 -15.00 9.21
N ALA A 578 -15.87 -15.46 10.20
CA ALA A 578 -15.72 -16.87 10.55
C ALA A 578 -16.37 -17.16 11.91
N SER A 579 -17.27 -18.13 11.92
CA SER A 579 -18.04 -18.53 13.11
C SER A 579 -17.71 -19.97 13.51
N GLY A 580 -17.62 -20.24 14.82
CA GLY A 580 -17.03 -21.47 15.37
C GLY A 580 -17.95 -22.37 16.21
N GLY A 581 -19.28 -22.25 16.10
CA GLY A 581 -20.24 -23.01 16.91
C GLY A 581 -20.71 -24.34 16.29
N LYS A 582 -22.02 -24.56 16.24
CA LYS A 582 -22.63 -25.78 15.67
C LYS A 582 -22.63 -25.76 14.14
N LEU A 583 -22.88 -24.60 13.55
CA LEU A 583 -23.04 -24.45 12.10
C LEU A 583 -21.71 -24.19 11.40
N ARG A 584 -20.70 -23.67 12.12
CA ARG A 584 -19.32 -23.45 11.63
C ARG A 584 -19.29 -22.88 10.22
N THR A 585 -19.72 -21.63 10.12
CA THR A 585 -19.97 -20.95 8.86
C THR A 585 -18.90 -19.92 8.54
N MET A 586 -18.74 -19.64 7.25
CA MET A 586 -17.99 -18.50 6.77
C MET A 586 -18.88 -17.65 5.87
N THR A 587 -19.01 -16.37 6.19
CA THR A 587 -19.94 -15.46 5.52
C THR A 587 -19.27 -14.14 5.15
N LEU A 588 -19.85 -13.47 4.15
CA LEU A 588 -19.50 -12.13 3.71
C LEU A 588 -20.70 -11.23 3.94
N GLY A 589 -20.45 -10.06 4.51
CA GLY A 589 -21.43 -8.99 4.65
C GLY A 589 -20.89 -7.68 4.10
N ASP A 590 -21.80 -6.82 3.64
CA ASP A 590 -21.48 -5.45 3.28
C ASP A 590 -21.66 -4.54 4.49
N LEU A 591 -20.62 -3.76 4.80
CA LEU A 591 -20.58 -2.91 5.99
C LEU A 591 -21.51 -1.68 5.86
N ALA A 592 -21.81 -1.24 4.64
CA ALA A 592 -22.62 -0.08 4.34
C ALA A 592 -24.12 -0.42 4.20
N THR A 593 -24.46 -1.54 3.56
CA THR A 593 -25.86 -1.93 3.28
C THR A 593 -26.47 -2.81 4.36
N GLU A 594 -25.68 -3.29 5.32
CA GLU A 594 -26.14 -4.09 6.46
C GLU A 594 -26.65 -5.49 6.09
N GLU A 595 -26.49 -5.90 4.83
CA GLU A 595 -26.97 -7.19 4.35
C GLU A 595 -25.86 -8.24 4.37
N LYS A 596 -26.25 -9.45 4.78
CA LYS A 596 -25.46 -10.66 4.53
C LYS A 596 -25.47 -10.90 3.02
N THR A 597 -24.36 -10.57 2.38
CA THR A 597 -24.22 -10.66 0.92
C THR A 597 -24.11 -12.11 0.47
N GLN A 598 -23.37 -12.95 1.22
CA GLN A 598 -23.11 -14.31 0.79
C GLN A 598 -22.69 -15.24 1.95
N THR A 599 -23.14 -16.51 1.91
CA THR A 599 -22.51 -17.60 2.67
C THR A 599 -21.51 -18.32 1.76
N LEU A 600 -20.24 -18.36 2.15
CA LEU A 600 -19.20 -19.06 1.39
C LEU A 600 -19.19 -20.56 1.69
N ALA A 601 -19.40 -20.92 2.95
CA ALA A 601 -19.49 -22.31 3.37
C ALA A 601 -20.22 -22.49 4.71
N GLU A 602 -20.78 -23.68 4.88
CA GLU A 602 -21.48 -24.14 6.08
C GLU A 602 -20.96 -25.51 6.50
N ASN A 603 -21.07 -25.85 7.79
CA ASN A 603 -20.63 -27.10 8.38
C ASN A 603 -19.14 -27.42 8.14
N MET A 604 -18.28 -26.40 8.19
CA MET A 604 -16.84 -26.59 8.07
C MET A 604 -16.24 -27.16 9.36
N ALA A 605 -14.98 -27.59 9.30
CA ALA A 605 -14.15 -27.63 10.51
C ALA A 605 -13.97 -26.20 11.05
N THR A 606 -13.66 -26.08 12.35
CA THR A 606 -13.51 -24.77 13.00
C THR A 606 -12.54 -23.89 12.22
N VAL A 607 -13.01 -22.74 11.74
CA VAL A 607 -12.17 -21.75 11.07
C VAL A 607 -11.49 -20.92 12.15
N THR A 608 -10.16 -20.93 12.16
CA THR A 608 -9.34 -20.29 13.21
C THR A 608 -8.92 -18.88 12.83
N SER A 609 -8.69 -18.65 11.53
CA SER A 609 -8.16 -17.41 10.99
C SER A 609 -8.66 -17.18 9.58
N ILE A 610 -8.87 -15.91 9.23
CA ILE A 610 -9.28 -15.48 7.89
C ILE A 610 -8.52 -14.22 7.48
N ALA A 611 -8.21 -14.08 6.20
CA ALA A 611 -7.58 -12.88 5.64
C ALA A 611 -8.00 -12.65 4.19
N PHE A 612 -8.27 -11.39 3.85
CA PHE A 612 -8.48 -10.99 2.47
C PHE A 612 -7.15 -10.84 1.73
N SER A 613 -7.14 -11.22 0.45
CA SER A 613 -6.04 -10.89 -0.44
C SER A 613 -5.95 -9.37 -0.67
N PRO A 614 -4.75 -8.82 -0.92
CA PRO A 614 -4.57 -7.38 -1.15
C PRO A 614 -5.35 -6.83 -2.36
N ASP A 615 -5.70 -7.67 -3.33
CA ASP A 615 -6.46 -7.32 -4.52
C ASP A 615 -7.99 -7.45 -4.35
N HIS A 616 -8.45 -7.88 -3.16
CA HIS A 616 -9.87 -8.09 -2.82
C HIS A 616 -10.61 -9.08 -3.73
N SER A 617 -9.88 -9.98 -4.38
CA SER A 617 -10.49 -11.04 -5.19
C SER A 617 -10.71 -12.33 -4.41
N THR A 618 -9.92 -12.55 -3.36
CA THR A 618 -9.80 -13.85 -2.68
C THR A 618 -9.89 -13.67 -1.17
N LEU A 619 -10.59 -14.58 -0.50
CA LEU A 619 -10.50 -14.77 0.96
C LEU A 619 -9.78 -16.07 1.24
N VAL A 620 -8.88 -16.06 2.22
CA VAL A 620 -8.14 -17.24 2.66
C VAL A 620 -8.56 -17.58 4.09
N SER A 621 -8.81 -18.87 4.36
CA SER A 621 -9.21 -19.36 5.68
C SER A 621 -8.32 -20.52 6.14
N GLY A 622 -7.85 -20.47 7.38
CA GLY A 622 -7.21 -21.60 8.07
C GLY A 622 -8.24 -22.41 8.88
N GLY A 623 -8.13 -23.74 8.84
CA GLY A 623 -9.08 -24.65 9.49
C GLY A 623 -8.43 -25.61 10.48
N GLY A 624 -9.21 -26.02 11.49
CA GLY A 624 -8.89 -27.11 12.41
C GLY A 624 -8.87 -28.50 11.78
N ASP A 625 -9.27 -28.62 10.50
CA ASP A 625 -9.04 -29.83 9.71
C ASP A 625 -7.68 -29.85 9.02
N ARG A 626 -6.76 -28.95 9.42
CA ARG A 626 -5.38 -28.86 8.92
C ARG A 626 -5.30 -28.32 7.48
N THR A 627 -6.41 -27.80 6.97
CA THR A 627 -6.51 -27.28 5.61
C THR A 627 -6.48 -25.76 5.58
N ILE A 628 -5.94 -25.23 4.48
CA ILE A 628 -6.05 -23.82 4.12
C ILE A 628 -6.89 -23.75 2.86
N ARG A 629 -7.92 -22.90 2.86
CA ARG A 629 -8.86 -22.81 1.73
C ARG A 629 -8.89 -21.41 1.18
N LEU A 630 -8.89 -21.33 -0.15
CA LEU A 630 -8.94 -20.09 -0.92
C LEU A 630 -10.32 -19.98 -1.56
N TRP A 631 -10.97 -18.84 -1.38
CA TRP A 631 -12.35 -18.60 -1.78
C TRP A 631 -12.40 -17.43 -2.74
N ASP A 632 -13.03 -17.63 -3.89
CA ASP A 632 -13.24 -16.59 -4.88
C ASP A 632 -14.42 -15.73 -4.42
N LEU A 633 -14.20 -14.43 -4.26
CA LEU A 633 -15.21 -13.53 -3.71
C LEU A 633 -16.31 -13.15 -4.71
N ALA A 634 -16.04 -13.28 -6.01
CA ALA A 634 -17.04 -12.99 -7.04
C ALA A 634 -18.06 -14.12 -7.18
N THR A 635 -17.61 -15.37 -7.03
CA THR A 635 -18.43 -16.57 -7.21
C THR A 635 -18.85 -17.23 -5.89
N GLY A 636 -18.14 -16.93 -4.80
CA GLY A 636 -18.25 -17.56 -3.48
C GLY A 636 -17.82 -19.02 -3.42
N LYS A 637 -17.14 -19.54 -4.44
CA LYS A 637 -16.72 -20.94 -4.50
C LYS A 637 -15.32 -21.13 -3.93
N GLU A 638 -15.10 -22.31 -3.33
CA GLU A 638 -13.76 -22.78 -2.97
C GLU A 638 -12.96 -22.96 -4.26
N MET A 639 -11.91 -22.17 -4.42
CA MET A 639 -11.00 -22.22 -5.57
C MET A 639 -9.99 -23.33 -5.41
N ARG A 640 -9.46 -23.44 -4.19
CA ARG A 640 -8.34 -24.33 -3.90
C ARG A 640 -8.27 -24.67 -2.42
N ARG A 641 -7.84 -25.90 -2.18
CA ARG A 641 -7.48 -26.43 -0.87
C ARG A 641 -5.99 -26.72 -0.81
N LEU A 642 -5.33 -26.26 0.23
CA LEU A 642 -3.93 -26.56 0.53
C LEU A 642 -3.86 -27.42 1.77
N VAL A 643 -2.93 -28.37 1.73
CA VAL A 643 -2.63 -29.29 2.83
C VAL A 643 -1.14 -29.28 3.01
N GLY A 644 -0.67 -29.10 4.24
CA GLY A 644 0.75 -29.01 4.55
C GLY A 644 1.03 -29.15 6.04
N HIS A 645 0.16 -28.60 6.90
CA HIS A 645 0.28 -28.77 8.34
C HIS A 645 -0.13 -30.18 8.79
N ALA A 646 0.58 -30.71 9.79
CA ALA A 646 0.26 -31.98 10.42
C ALA A 646 -0.87 -31.86 11.45
N ASP A 647 -1.13 -30.64 11.93
CA ASP A 647 -2.17 -30.29 12.93
C ASP A 647 -2.88 -28.98 12.54
N THR A 648 -3.77 -28.49 13.42
CA THR A 648 -4.63 -27.33 13.23
C THR A 648 -3.83 -26.11 12.75
N VAL A 649 -4.33 -25.45 11.69
CA VAL A 649 -3.79 -24.15 11.27
C VAL A 649 -4.33 -23.10 12.23
N THR A 650 -3.48 -22.39 12.93
CA THR A 650 -3.83 -21.44 13.99
C THR A 650 -3.69 -20.00 13.54
N ALA A 651 -2.72 -19.73 12.68
CA ALA A 651 -2.35 -18.38 12.26
C ALA A 651 -2.19 -18.30 10.74
N LEU A 652 -2.60 -17.16 10.18
CA LEU A 652 -2.55 -16.92 8.75
C LEU A 652 -2.29 -15.45 8.46
N ALA A 653 -1.36 -15.17 7.54
CA ALA A 653 -1.11 -13.83 7.03
C ALA A 653 -0.75 -13.87 5.54
N ILE A 654 -1.26 -12.90 4.78
CA ILE A 654 -0.92 -12.72 3.36
C ILE A 654 0.00 -11.50 3.26
N SER A 655 1.08 -11.62 2.51
CA SER A 655 2.02 -10.52 2.32
C SER A 655 1.31 -9.36 1.63
N PRO A 656 1.64 -8.10 1.96
CA PRO A 656 1.07 -6.92 1.32
C PRO A 656 1.19 -6.91 -0.21
N ASP A 657 2.22 -7.55 -0.77
CA ASP A 657 2.40 -7.71 -2.21
C ASP A 657 1.58 -8.86 -2.84
N GLY A 658 0.87 -9.64 -2.01
CA GLY A 658 0.01 -10.76 -2.40
C GLY A 658 0.75 -12.00 -2.87
N ARG A 659 2.09 -12.05 -2.75
CA ARG A 659 2.92 -13.12 -3.33
C ARG A 659 3.20 -14.27 -2.37
N THR A 660 3.08 -14.03 -1.07
CA THR A 660 3.41 -15.02 -0.05
C THR A 660 2.26 -15.11 0.94
N LEU A 661 1.81 -16.32 1.19
CA LEU A 661 0.91 -16.65 2.29
C LEU A 661 1.74 -17.39 3.34
N ILE A 662 1.63 -16.96 4.59
CA ILE A 662 2.29 -17.59 5.74
C ILE A 662 1.22 -18.22 6.59
N THR A 663 1.45 -19.47 6.98
CA THR A 663 0.58 -20.18 7.92
C THR A 663 1.39 -20.77 9.06
N GLY A 664 0.87 -20.63 10.28
CA GLY A 664 1.38 -21.30 11.47
C GLY A 664 0.37 -22.34 11.96
N GLY A 665 0.86 -23.39 12.62
CA GLY A 665 0.02 -24.46 13.15
C GLY A 665 0.40 -24.97 14.53
N GLU A 666 -0.47 -25.83 15.07
CA GLU A 666 -0.24 -26.62 16.29
C GLU A 666 0.82 -27.73 16.11
N ASP A 667 1.25 -27.95 14.87
CA ASP A 667 2.38 -28.82 14.53
C ASP A 667 3.75 -28.12 14.67
N ASN A 668 3.78 -26.96 15.32
CA ASN A 668 4.96 -26.13 15.59
C ASN A 668 5.64 -25.55 14.33
N ASN A 669 5.06 -25.77 13.15
CA ASN A 669 5.64 -25.39 11.87
C ASN A 669 5.10 -24.06 11.37
N ILE A 670 5.93 -23.38 10.59
CA ILE A 670 5.54 -22.24 9.77
C ILE A 670 5.71 -22.64 8.31
N ILE A 671 4.65 -22.53 7.51
CA ILE A 671 4.69 -22.86 6.09
C ILE A 671 4.58 -21.59 5.27
N LEU A 672 5.53 -21.40 4.36
CA LEU A 672 5.54 -20.34 3.35
C LEU A 672 4.98 -20.90 2.05
N TRP A 673 3.88 -20.31 1.61
CA TRP A 673 3.20 -20.63 0.36
C TRP A 673 3.44 -19.51 -0.64
N ARG A 674 3.96 -19.84 -1.82
CA ARG A 674 4.26 -18.85 -2.87
C ARG A 674 3.16 -18.85 -3.92
N VAL A 675 2.73 -17.66 -4.30
CA VAL A 675 1.74 -17.40 -5.33
C VAL A 675 2.48 -17.15 -6.65
N PRO A 676 2.41 -18.05 -7.65
CA PRO A 676 3.09 -17.89 -8.94
C PRO A 676 2.51 -16.71 -9.73
N GLN A 677 3.35 -16.17 -10.62
CA GLN A 677 2.99 -15.09 -11.56
C GLN A 677 2.13 -15.57 -12.72
#